data_AF-A0A7J6S0J1-F1
#
_entry.id   AF-A0A7J6S0J1-F1
#
_cell.length_a   1.000
_cell.length_b   1.000
_cell.length_c   1.000
_cell.angle_alpha   90.00
_cell.angle_beta   90.00
_cell.angle_gamma   90.00
#
_symmetry.space_group_name_H-M   'P 1'
#
loop_
_entity.id
_entity.type
_entity.pdbx_description
1 polymer ?
#
loop_
_entity_poly.entity_id
_entity_poly.type
_entity_poly.pdbx_seq_one_letter_code
_entity_poly.pdbx_strand_id
1 'polypeptide(L)'
;MPPPPAEHTTVMSNLTLPSPSSEGSSYVYPTDTRENELGELNCKPARLVLEDGTEFAGYSFGYHGSVAGELVFNTGMVGYPESLTDPSYTGQLLCITFPLVGNYGVPSDELDHLGLPRHFEGKRVHVKALVISDYSFASSHYTAKRTLSEWLRREKVPGIFGVDTRAVTKHVRSCGAMLAKLVVADDGPAGVGDAWQDVEWDDPNVRVLQKEVSCTEVRVFHPAAPGEDVVDIGSPVKSIRRIGGGPDPDRPIHILAVDCGMKYNIIRYFVDVLRVQLTVVPWDYDFTEMDFDGLFLSNGPGDPTMCEATIKHVRKIIETPRERPIPIFGICLGNQILALAAGAKTYKMVFGNRGMNQPVIDLRTAKCYITPQNHGFAVDTESLPENWTSLFVNANDGTNEGIIHRYHPWFSVQFHPEACGGPTDTSFLFTYFINAVVNPTALPVTTVPYRLPSPVKKVLVLGSGGLSIGQAGEFDYSGSQCIKALKESNIMSVLINPNIATVQTSKGLADKVYFLPVTPEFVTSVIEIEKPDGLFCTFGGQTALNCAVALHDAGVLKKHNVRVLGTPISSIVMTEDRDLFSKAVETVGYKVAESESCTTVQEAVEAASKLGYPVLVRAAYALGGLGSGFAANEAELRDLLPISFAASKQVIVDKSLRGWKEVEYEVVRDSQDNCITVCNMENFDPMGIHTGDSIVVAPSQTLSNADYYRLRKCAIQMIRHIGIVGECNIQYAVDPHSDQFRIIEVNARLSRSSALASKATGYPLAYVAAKLALGTDLVTLRNMVTKSTTACFEPSLDYCVVKVPRWDLKKFATVDPREVRGDHAEGFKNG
;
A
#
# COMPACT_ATOMS: atom_id res chain seq x y z
N MET A 1 -45.45 33.43 12.71
CA MET A 1 -44.06 33.76 12.34
C MET A 1 -43.41 34.45 13.52
N PRO A 2 -42.46 33.81 14.20
CA PRO A 2 -41.54 34.47 15.12
C PRO A 2 -40.29 34.97 14.37
N PRO A 3 -39.59 36.00 14.89
CA PRO A 3 -38.45 36.63 14.24
C PRO A 3 -37.20 35.72 14.28
N PRO A 4 -36.25 35.89 13.35
CA PRO A 4 -35.01 35.13 13.37
C PRO A 4 -34.13 35.58 14.56
N PRO A 5 -33.36 34.66 15.19
CA PRO A 5 -32.45 34.99 16.28
C PRO A 5 -31.21 35.75 15.77
N ALA A 6 -30.75 36.69 16.59
CA ALA A 6 -29.59 37.53 16.35
C ALA A 6 -28.28 36.73 16.27
N GLU A 7 -27.45 37.05 15.27
CA GLU A 7 -26.09 36.56 15.13
C GLU A 7 -25.18 37.19 16.19
N HIS A 8 -24.56 36.35 17.02
CA HIS A 8 -23.42 36.73 17.84
C HIS A 8 -22.19 36.87 16.95
N THR A 9 -21.75 38.11 16.77
CA THR A 9 -20.52 38.52 16.09
C THR A 9 -19.31 38.16 16.95
N THR A 10 -18.51 37.18 16.51
CA THR A 10 -17.16 36.93 17.05
C THR A 10 -16.17 37.75 16.24
N VAL A 11 -15.37 38.55 16.94
CA VAL A 11 -14.29 39.37 16.39
C VAL A 11 -13.18 38.47 15.83
N MET A 12 -13.10 38.34 14.51
CA MET A 12 -11.89 38.01 13.78
C MET A 12 -11.74 39.02 12.65
N SER A 13 -11.06 40.12 12.92
CA SER A 13 -10.65 41.10 11.92
C SER A 13 -9.22 40.81 11.45
N ASN A 14 -9.10 40.73 10.12
CA ASN A 14 -7.90 40.91 9.30
C ASN A 14 -7.09 39.67 8.91
N LEU A 15 -7.69 38.82 8.08
CA LEU A 15 -7.00 38.18 6.95
C LEU A 15 -7.85 38.42 5.70
N THR A 16 -7.44 39.39 4.89
CA THR A 16 -8.04 39.67 3.58
C THR A 16 -7.68 38.51 2.65
N LEU A 17 -8.67 37.68 2.31
CA LEU A 17 -8.55 36.74 1.19
C LEU A 17 -8.47 37.53 -0.12
N PRO A 18 -7.54 37.23 -1.05
CA PRO A 18 -7.57 37.84 -2.37
C PRO A 18 -8.82 37.40 -3.12
N SER A 19 -9.53 38.35 -3.72
CA SER A 19 -10.60 38.10 -4.69
C SER A 19 -10.07 37.37 -5.93
N PRO A 20 -10.86 36.50 -6.57
CA PRO A 20 -10.42 35.76 -7.75
C PRO A 20 -10.31 36.70 -8.95
N SER A 21 -9.08 37.02 -9.37
CA SER A 21 -8.83 37.60 -10.68
C SER A 21 -8.87 36.50 -11.74
N SER A 22 -9.69 36.71 -12.75
CA SER A 22 -9.68 35.97 -14.01
C SER A 22 -8.38 36.25 -14.76
N GLU A 23 -7.38 35.39 -14.60
CA GLU A 23 -6.25 35.10 -15.49
C GLU A 23 -5.33 34.10 -14.75
N GLY A 24 -4.69 33.18 -15.48
CA GLY A 24 -4.18 31.89 -14.99
C GLY A 24 -3.49 31.87 -13.61
N SER A 25 -3.81 30.86 -12.80
CA SER A 25 -3.23 30.67 -11.47
C SER A 25 -1.74 30.35 -11.56
N SER A 26 -0.88 31.37 -11.44
CA SER A 26 0.52 31.16 -11.09
C SER A 26 0.60 30.95 -9.58
N TYR A 27 0.67 29.69 -9.16
CA TYR A 27 1.10 29.37 -7.81
C TYR A 27 2.57 29.80 -7.68
N VAL A 28 2.85 30.79 -6.83
CA VAL A 28 4.22 31.24 -6.55
C VAL A 28 4.74 30.43 -5.37
N TYR A 29 5.73 29.58 -5.64
CA TYR A 29 6.45 28.81 -4.62
C TYR A 29 7.13 29.77 -3.61
N PRO A 30 6.98 29.60 -2.29
CA PRO A 30 7.56 30.52 -1.33
C PRO A 30 9.09 30.44 -1.35
N THR A 31 9.76 31.48 -1.88
CA THR A 31 11.22 31.58 -1.98
C THR A 31 11.88 32.08 -0.69
N ASP A 32 11.16 32.88 0.11
CA ASP A 32 11.74 33.69 1.21
C ASP A 32 12.33 32.87 2.37
N THR A 33 12.05 31.57 2.47
CA THR A 33 12.59 30.69 3.52
C THR A 33 13.58 29.63 3.02
N ARG A 34 13.80 29.53 1.70
CA ARG A 34 14.64 28.49 1.07
C ARG A 34 15.73 29.04 0.14
N GLU A 35 16.02 30.35 0.17
CA GLU A 35 17.06 30.97 -0.68
C GLU A 35 18.43 30.28 -0.57
N ASN A 36 18.83 29.88 0.63
CA ASN A 36 20.09 29.15 0.85
C ASN A 36 20.10 27.78 0.16
N GLU A 37 19.00 27.02 0.25
CA GLU A 37 18.88 25.68 -0.34
C GLU A 37 18.83 25.72 -1.88
N LEU A 38 18.15 26.73 -2.43
CA LEU A 38 18.11 27.00 -3.88
C LEU A 38 19.50 27.37 -4.41
N GLY A 39 20.26 28.16 -3.64
CA GLY A 39 21.65 28.53 -3.94
C GLY A 39 22.60 27.34 -3.91
N GLU A 40 22.48 26.45 -2.92
CA GLU A 40 23.34 25.26 -2.79
C GLU A 40 23.19 24.25 -3.94
N LEU A 41 21.97 24.10 -4.49
CA LEU A 41 21.72 23.21 -5.63
C LEU A 41 21.90 23.87 -7.00
N ASN A 42 22.17 25.18 -7.05
CA ASN A 42 22.23 25.99 -8.27
C ASN A 42 20.95 25.83 -9.11
N CYS A 43 19.78 25.87 -8.45
CA CYS A 43 18.50 25.70 -9.09
C CYS A 43 18.21 26.86 -10.06
N LYS A 44 17.88 26.54 -11.32
CA LYS A 44 17.46 27.51 -12.33
C LYS A 44 15.94 27.58 -12.45
N PRO A 45 15.35 28.72 -12.83
CA PRO A 45 13.95 28.76 -13.25
C PRO A 45 13.68 27.75 -14.38
N ALA A 46 12.55 27.05 -14.29
CA ALA A 46 12.12 26.06 -15.28
C ALA A 46 10.61 26.16 -15.52
N ARG A 47 10.15 25.73 -16.69
CA ARG A 47 8.72 25.63 -17.03
C ARG A 47 8.40 24.27 -17.62
N LEU A 48 7.30 23.68 -17.17
CA LEU A 48 6.64 22.57 -17.84
C LEU A 48 5.62 23.16 -18.80
N VAL A 49 5.85 22.99 -20.11
CA VAL A 49 5.01 23.54 -21.19
C VAL A 49 4.29 22.39 -21.87
N LEU A 50 2.96 22.42 -21.91
CA LEU A 50 2.12 21.40 -22.55
C LEU A 50 1.81 21.79 -23.99
N GLU A 51 1.52 20.81 -24.84
CA GLU A 51 1.23 21.05 -26.27
C GLU A 51 0.01 21.95 -26.53
N ASP A 52 -0.91 22.04 -25.56
CA ASP A 52 -2.08 22.91 -25.62
C ASP A 52 -1.81 24.35 -25.15
N GLY A 53 -0.55 24.67 -24.81
CA GLY A 53 -0.10 25.98 -24.33
C GLY A 53 -0.21 26.19 -22.83
N THR A 54 -0.69 25.20 -22.06
CA THR A 54 -0.69 25.27 -20.60
C THR A 54 0.75 25.25 -20.06
N GLU A 55 1.07 26.12 -19.11
CA GLU A 55 2.41 26.20 -18.50
C GLU A 55 2.35 26.10 -16.97
N PHE A 56 3.35 25.43 -16.40
CA PHE A 56 3.59 25.39 -14.97
C PHE A 56 5.03 25.81 -14.67
N ALA A 57 5.20 26.86 -13.87
CA ALA A 57 6.51 27.34 -13.45
C ALA A 57 7.04 26.53 -12.25
N GLY A 58 8.36 26.44 -12.15
CA GLY A 58 9.05 25.79 -11.05
C GLY A 58 10.55 26.02 -11.13
N TYR A 59 11.30 25.18 -10.41
CA TYR A 59 12.76 25.23 -10.36
C TYR A 59 13.35 23.91 -10.83
N SER A 60 14.39 24.00 -11.66
CA SER A 60 15.12 22.84 -12.13
C SER A 60 15.92 22.21 -10.98
N PHE A 61 15.94 20.89 -10.90
CA PHE A 61 16.86 20.11 -10.08
C PHE A 61 17.40 18.92 -10.88
N GLY A 62 18.47 18.28 -10.42
CA GLY A 62 19.16 17.25 -11.19
C GLY A 62 20.02 17.81 -12.32
N TYR A 63 19.75 17.40 -13.56
CA TYR A 63 20.42 17.90 -14.75
C TYR A 63 19.75 19.18 -15.29
N HIS A 64 20.54 20.18 -15.66
CA HIS A 64 20.01 21.44 -16.21
C HIS A 64 20.04 21.41 -17.74
N GLY A 65 19.04 20.77 -18.34
CA GLY A 65 18.84 20.80 -19.77
C GLY A 65 17.38 20.56 -20.12
N SER A 66 16.94 21.15 -21.22
CA SER A 66 15.56 21.00 -21.67
C SER A 66 15.33 19.70 -22.43
N VAL A 67 14.12 19.15 -22.30
CA VAL A 67 13.70 17.90 -22.94
C VAL A 67 12.22 17.95 -23.31
N ALA A 68 11.84 17.14 -24.30
CA ALA A 68 10.46 16.92 -24.71
C ALA A 68 10.09 15.43 -24.63
N GLY A 69 8.80 15.15 -24.52
CA GLY A 69 8.26 13.79 -24.47
C GLY A 69 6.76 13.79 -24.17
N GLU A 70 6.19 12.61 -23.93
CA GLU A 70 4.79 12.49 -23.47
C GLU A 70 4.69 12.69 -21.96
N LEU A 71 3.82 13.59 -21.51
CA LEU A 71 3.55 13.81 -20.09
C LEU A 71 2.58 12.75 -19.55
N VAL A 72 3.00 12.09 -18.48
CA VAL A 72 2.22 11.09 -17.78
C VAL A 72 2.25 11.36 -16.27
N PHE A 73 1.29 10.83 -15.52
CA PHE A 73 1.33 10.85 -14.06
C PHE A 73 1.26 9.45 -13.49
N ASN A 74 1.81 9.25 -12.28
CA ASN A 74 1.71 8.02 -11.51
C ASN A 74 1.26 8.33 -10.07
N THR A 75 0.26 7.59 -9.59
CA THR A 75 -0.36 7.76 -8.26
C THR A 75 0.40 7.08 -7.11
N GLY A 76 1.55 6.44 -7.37
CA GLY A 76 2.39 5.82 -6.34
C GLY A 76 2.91 6.86 -5.34
N MET A 77 2.82 6.53 -4.04
CA MET A 77 3.31 7.40 -2.95
C MET A 77 4.76 7.10 -2.55
N VAL A 78 5.27 5.93 -2.94
CA VAL A 78 6.64 5.46 -2.68
C VAL A 78 7.20 4.82 -3.96
N GLY A 79 8.47 4.41 -3.95
CA GLY A 79 9.10 3.72 -5.07
C GLY A 79 9.51 4.61 -6.24
N TYR A 80 9.95 5.86 -5.98
CA TYR A 80 10.48 6.69 -7.07
C TYR A 80 11.76 6.11 -7.69
N PRO A 81 12.71 5.45 -7.00
CA PRO A 81 13.87 4.85 -7.66
C PRO A 81 13.48 3.73 -8.65
N GLU A 82 12.56 2.87 -8.24
CA GLU A 82 12.03 1.78 -9.06
C GLU A 82 11.24 2.33 -10.26
N SER A 83 10.37 3.31 -10.03
CA SER A 83 9.59 3.95 -11.10
C SER A 83 10.50 4.65 -12.12
N LEU A 84 11.52 5.38 -11.66
CA LEU A 84 12.45 6.09 -12.56
C LEU A 84 13.29 5.14 -13.42
N THR A 85 13.46 3.89 -12.98
CA THR A 85 14.24 2.86 -13.68
C THR A 85 13.38 1.84 -14.42
N ASP A 86 12.05 1.98 -14.40
CA ASP A 86 11.12 1.19 -15.20
C ASP A 86 11.26 1.55 -16.69
N PRO A 87 11.65 0.61 -17.58
CA PRO A 87 11.80 0.87 -19.00
C PRO A 87 10.52 1.34 -19.70
N SER A 88 9.33 1.04 -19.15
CA SER A 88 8.04 1.48 -19.69
C SER A 88 7.88 3.00 -19.73
N TYR A 89 8.67 3.77 -18.96
CA TYR A 89 8.68 5.24 -18.99
C TYR A 89 9.60 5.87 -20.05
N THR A 90 10.24 5.06 -20.90
CA THR A 90 11.15 5.60 -21.92
C THR A 90 10.44 6.60 -22.83
N GLY A 91 10.99 7.82 -22.93
CA GLY A 91 10.42 8.89 -23.74
C GLY A 91 9.36 9.76 -23.04
N GLN A 92 9.06 9.49 -21.77
CA GLN A 92 8.00 10.17 -21.02
C GLN A 92 8.54 11.13 -19.96
N LEU A 93 7.81 12.21 -19.70
CA LEU A 93 7.98 13.09 -18.54
C LEU A 93 7.05 12.58 -17.44
N LEU A 94 7.61 12.15 -16.31
CA LEU A 94 6.86 11.54 -15.22
C LEU A 94 6.47 12.57 -14.17
N CYS A 95 5.17 12.79 -13.99
CA CYS A 95 4.60 13.55 -12.88
C CYS A 95 4.26 12.61 -11.72
N ILE A 96 4.95 12.74 -10.58
CA ILE A 96 4.59 12.01 -9.36
C ILE A 96 3.52 12.82 -8.62
N THR A 97 2.39 12.19 -8.29
CA THR A 97 1.29 12.90 -7.62
C THR A 97 1.59 13.18 -6.16
N PHE A 98 2.35 12.30 -5.49
CA PHE A 98 2.73 12.50 -4.09
C PHE A 98 3.68 13.70 -3.97
N PRO A 99 3.40 14.67 -3.06
CA PRO A 99 4.09 15.95 -3.10
C PRO A 99 5.52 15.94 -2.54
N LEU A 100 5.86 15.04 -1.63
CA LEU A 100 7.17 15.04 -0.94
C LEU A 100 8.08 13.97 -1.54
N VAL A 101 9.03 14.35 -2.40
CA VAL A 101 9.88 13.39 -3.14
C VAL A 101 11.36 13.60 -2.83
N GLY A 102 12.10 12.50 -2.64
CA GLY A 102 13.55 12.49 -2.32
C GLY A 102 13.88 12.17 -0.86
N ASN A 103 12.86 12.09 -0.01
CA ASN A 103 12.92 11.86 1.45
C ASN A 103 13.72 10.61 1.89
N TYR A 104 13.73 9.51 1.13
CA TYR A 104 14.54 8.32 1.43
C TYR A 104 15.76 8.12 0.52
N GLY A 105 16.14 9.15 -0.24
CA GLY A 105 17.36 9.16 -1.06
C GLY A 105 17.37 8.11 -2.18
N VAL A 106 18.56 7.80 -2.69
CA VAL A 106 18.77 6.78 -3.73
C VAL A 106 19.82 5.78 -3.25
N PRO A 107 19.56 4.46 -3.41
CA PRO A 107 20.49 3.42 -2.96
C PRO A 107 21.74 3.28 -3.84
N SER A 108 22.63 2.36 -3.49
CA SER A 108 23.87 2.07 -4.23
C SER A 108 23.61 1.48 -5.62
N ASP A 109 24.63 1.53 -6.48
CA ASP A 109 24.65 0.81 -7.77
C ASP A 109 25.18 -0.64 -7.61
N GLU A 110 25.01 -1.24 -6.42
CA GLU A 110 25.44 -2.62 -6.16
C GLU A 110 24.76 -3.57 -7.15
N LEU A 111 25.53 -4.52 -7.68
CA LEU A 111 25.01 -5.59 -8.52
C LEU A 111 24.68 -6.81 -7.64
N ASP A 112 23.57 -7.46 -7.93
CA ASP A 112 23.25 -8.78 -7.38
C ASP A 112 24.08 -9.89 -8.06
N HIS A 113 23.92 -11.13 -7.61
CA HIS A 113 24.66 -12.28 -8.13
C HIS A 113 24.34 -12.60 -9.62
N LEU A 114 23.27 -12.03 -10.19
CA LEU A 114 22.93 -12.14 -11.61
C LEU A 114 23.61 -11.06 -12.46
N GLY A 115 24.41 -10.19 -11.83
CA GLY A 115 25.03 -9.03 -12.47
C GLY A 115 24.03 -7.93 -12.81
N LEU A 116 22.88 -7.88 -12.13
CA LEU A 116 21.85 -6.86 -12.31
C LEU A 116 21.90 -5.85 -11.15
N PRO A 117 21.64 -4.55 -11.38
CA PRO A 117 21.54 -3.57 -10.30
C PRO A 117 20.50 -3.97 -9.26
N ARG A 118 20.95 -4.20 -8.01
CA ARG A 118 20.16 -4.79 -6.92
C ARG A 118 18.89 -4.00 -6.59
N HIS A 119 18.94 -2.69 -6.69
CA HIS A 119 17.89 -1.78 -6.24
C HIS A 119 17.11 -1.10 -7.37
N PHE A 120 17.41 -1.42 -8.62
CA PHE A 120 16.82 -0.76 -9.79
C PHE A 120 16.22 -1.79 -10.73
N GLU A 121 15.21 -1.34 -11.50
CA GLU A 121 14.44 -2.20 -12.41
C GLU A 121 14.93 -2.14 -13.85
N GLY A 122 15.93 -1.30 -14.13
CA GLY A 122 16.54 -1.12 -15.44
C GLY A 122 17.99 -0.65 -15.33
N LYS A 123 18.69 -0.60 -16.47
CA LYS A 123 20.13 -0.25 -16.55
C LYS A 123 20.44 1.22 -16.27
N ARG A 124 19.43 2.09 -16.30
CA ARG A 124 19.54 3.55 -16.17
C ARG A 124 18.22 4.15 -15.72
N VAL A 125 18.19 5.45 -15.47
CA VAL A 125 16.93 6.20 -15.39
C VAL A 125 16.31 6.29 -16.81
N HIS A 126 15.05 5.87 -16.93
CA HIS A 126 14.35 5.75 -18.21
C HIS A 126 13.43 6.95 -18.52
N VAL A 127 12.94 7.65 -17.49
CA VAL A 127 12.16 8.88 -17.70
C VAL A 127 13.01 9.95 -18.40
N LYS A 128 12.37 10.78 -19.23
CA LYS A 128 12.99 11.95 -19.85
C LYS A 128 13.10 13.13 -18.88
N ALA A 129 12.10 13.33 -18.04
CA ALA A 129 12.15 14.28 -16.94
C ALA A 129 11.29 13.82 -15.76
N LEU A 130 11.57 14.37 -14.59
CA LEU A 130 10.76 14.20 -13.39
C LEU A 130 10.05 15.50 -13.02
N VAL A 131 8.74 15.45 -12.82
CA VAL A 131 7.89 16.59 -12.39
C VAL A 131 7.34 16.29 -11.00
N ILE A 132 7.68 17.13 -10.02
CA ILE A 132 7.29 16.96 -8.61
C ILE A 132 6.80 18.26 -7.99
N SER A 133 6.11 18.16 -6.86
CA SER A 133 5.64 19.33 -6.12
C SER A 133 6.72 19.89 -5.20
N ASP A 134 7.24 19.08 -4.29
CA ASP A 134 8.31 19.47 -3.38
C ASP A 134 9.47 18.47 -3.43
N TYR A 135 10.68 19.02 -3.41
CA TYR A 135 11.92 18.27 -3.37
C TYR A 135 12.47 18.22 -1.94
N SER A 136 12.79 17.02 -1.45
CA SER A 136 13.48 16.85 -0.18
C SER A 136 15.00 17.01 -0.40
N PHE A 137 15.55 18.11 0.13
CA PHE A 137 16.98 18.44 0.01
C PHE A 137 17.88 17.51 0.83
N ALA A 138 17.33 16.91 1.89
CA ALA A 138 17.97 15.89 2.70
C ALA A 138 17.21 14.56 2.60
N SER A 139 17.95 13.46 2.65
CA SER A 139 17.41 12.11 2.66
C SER A 139 17.75 11.39 3.95
N SER A 140 16.82 10.58 4.47
CA SER A 140 17.03 9.75 5.67
C SER A 140 16.54 8.33 5.45
N HIS A 141 17.46 7.45 5.07
CA HIS A 141 17.22 6.01 4.93
C HIS A 141 18.55 5.23 5.03
N TYR A 142 18.57 4.06 5.68
CA TYR A 142 19.81 3.32 5.89
C TYR A 142 20.48 2.82 4.60
N THR A 143 19.71 2.69 3.51
CA THR A 143 20.24 2.33 2.19
C THR A 143 20.65 3.54 1.34
N ALA A 144 20.28 4.77 1.71
CA ALA A 144 20.57 5.96 0.90
C ALA A 144 22.09 6.19 0.79
N LYS A 145 22.58 6.34 -0.46
CA LYS A 145 23.99 6.64 -0.77
C LYS A 145 24.19 7.98 -1.44
N ARG A 146 23.12 8.53 -2.01
CA ARG A 146 23.10 9.84 -2.69
C ARG A 146 21.70 10.42 -2.65
N THR A 147 21.60 11.73 -2.88
CA THR A 147 20.33 12.41 -3.07
C THR A 147 19.73 12.09 -4.44
N LEU A 148 18.43 12.32 -4.59
CA LEU A 148 17.76 12.17 -5.89
C LEU A 148 18.30 13.17 -6.92
N SER A 149 18.61 14.42 -6.52
CA SER A 149 19.20 15.42 -7.44
C SER A 149 20.57 14.99 -7.98
N GLU A 150 21.47 14.50 -7.12
CA GLU A 150 22.80 14.01 -7.55
C GLU A 150 22.67 12.85 -8.53
N TRP A 151 21.73 11.93 -8.29
CA TRP A 151 21.48 10.81 -9.19
C TRP A 151 20.97 11.28 -10.56
N LEU A 152 19.94 12.13 -10.60
CA LEU A 152 19.39 12.67 -11.85
C LEU A 152 20.44 13.46 -12.64
N ARG A 153 21.29 14.24 -11.97
CA ARG A 153 22.41 14.95 -12.60
C ARG A 153 23.40 13.99 -13.26
N ARG A 154 23.77 12.90 -12.58
CA ARG A 154 24.67 11.87 -13.12
C ARG A 154 24.08 11.18 -14.35
N GLU A 155 22.79 10.86 -14.32
CA GLU A 155 22.07 10.20 -15.41
C GLU A 155 21.66 11.17 -16.54
N LYS A 156 21.97 12.46 -16.40
CA LYS A 156 21.60 13.55 -17.31
C LYS A 156 20.08 13.66 -17.54
N VAL A 157 19.32 13.50 -16.47
CA VAL A 157 17.85 13.60 -16.48
C VAL A 157 17.44 14.87 -15.74
N PRO A 158 16.76 15.82 -16.39
CA PRO A 158 16.27 17.01 -15.73
C PRO A 158 15.05 16.73 -14.87
N GLY A 159 14.89 17.50 -13.80
CA GLY A 159 13.70 17.51 -12.98
C GLY A 159 13.21 18.93 -12.75
N ILE A 160 11.92 19.08 -12.47
CA ILE A 160 11.29 20.33 -12.03
C ILE A 160 10.52 20.10 -10.73
N PHE A 161 10.74 20.95 -9.73
CA PHE A 161 9.95 21.01 -8.51
C PHE A 161 9.29 22.39 -8.34
N GLY A 162 8.35 22.51 -7.40
CA GLY A 162 7.52 23.70 -7.22
C GLY A 162 6.29 23.75 -8.13
N VAL A 163 5.99 22.64 -8.80
CA VAL A 163 4.83 22.49 -9.70
C VAL A 163 3.62 21.98 -8.92
N ASP A 164 2.43 22.53 -9.17
CA ASP A 164 1.18 21.93 -8.68
C ASP A 164 0.89 20.64 -9.47
N THR A 165 1.44 19.52 -9.00
CA THR A 165 1.30 18.20 -9.63
C THR A 165 -0.16 17.71 -9.64
N ARG A 166 -1.00 18.20 -8.72
CA ARG A 166 -2.45 17.92 -8.72
C ARG A 166 -3.14 18.65 -9.87
N ALA A 167 -2.79 19.91 -10.12
CA ALA A 167 -3.30 20.65 -11.28
C ALA A 167 -2.88 19.99 -12.59
N VAL A 168 -1.60 19.61 -12.74
CA VAL A 168 -1.08 18.85 -13.89
C VAL A 168 -1.86 17.56 -14.09
N THR A 169 -2.03 16.77 -13.02
CA THR A 169 -2.74 15.47 -13.08
C THR A 169 -4.20 15.64 -13.50
N LYS A 170 -4.91 16.64 -12.95
CA LYS A 170 -6.30 16.93 -13.35
C LYS A 170 -6.39 17.33 -14.82
N HIS A 171 -5.43 18.12 -15.30
CA HIS A 171 -5.37 18.56 -16.70
C HIS A 171 -5.21 17.37 -17.65
N VAL A 172 -4.21 16.52 -17.41
CA VAL A 172 -3.97 15.29 -18.18
C VAL A 172 -5.18 14.34 -18.11
N ARG A 173 -5.84 14.22 -16.96
CA ARG A 173 -7.04 13.38 -16.84
C ARG A 173 -8.23 13.91 -17.66
N SER A 174 -8.34 15.23 -17.81
CA SER A 174 -9.43 15.89 -18.52
C SER A 174 -9.21 15.98 -20.04
N CYS A 175 -7.97 16.23 -20.47
CA CYS A 175 -7.63 16.44 -21.88
C CYS A 175 -6.99 15.21 -22.54
N GLY A 176 -6.53 14.25 -21.75
CA GLY A 176 -5.76 13.08 -22.20
C GLY A 176 -4.25 13.26 -22.02
N ALA A 177 -3.51 12.15 -22.14
CA ALA A 177 -2.05 12.18 -22.20
C ALA A 177 -1.60 12.94 -23.47
N MET A 178 -0.61 13.80 -23.31
CA MET A 178 -0.23 14.81 -24.31
C MET A 178 1.28 15.05 -24.31
N LEU A 179 1.81 15.71 -25.33
CA LEU A 179 3.21 16.10 -25.34
C LEU A 179 3.47 17.26 -24.37
N ALA A 180 4.66 17.23 -23.77
CA ALA A 180 5.16 18.29 -22.92
C ALA A 180 6.65 18.52 -23.12
N LYS A 181 7.10 19.73 -22.80
CA LYS A 181 8.51 20.10 -22.68
C LYS A 181 8.80 20.55 -21.26
N LEU A 182 9.93 20.12 -20.74
CA LEU A 182 10.57 20.80 -19.62
C LEU A 182 11.61 21.76 -20.20
N VAL A 183 11.40 23.06 -20.05
CA VAL A 183 12.33 24.10 -20.51
C VAL A 183 13.04 24.75 -19.33
N VAL A 184 14.37 24.84 -19.40
CA VAL A 184 15.22 25.44 -18.36
C VAL A 184 15.77 26.77 -18.85
N ALA A 185 15.89 27.75 -17.95
CA ALA A 185 16.48 29.06 -18.26
C ALA A 185 17.98 28.95 -18.62
N ASP A 186 18.44 29.80 -19.54
CA ASP A 186 19.85 29.93 -19.91
C ASP A 186 20.70 30.60 -18.82
N ASP A 187 22.01 30.37 -18.86
CA ASP A 187 23.01 31.02 -17.98
C ASP A 187 23.25 32.52 -18.32
N GLY A 188 22.25 33.21 -18.87
CA GLY A 188 22.33 34.63 -19.22
C GLY A 188 22.31 35.54 -17.98
N PRO A 189 22.83 36.79 -18.09
CA PRO A 189 22.79 37.74 -16.98
C PRO A 189 21.33 38.02 -16.56
N ALA A 190 21.05 37.90 -15.26
CA ALA A 190 19.74 38.16 -14.68
C ALA A 190 19.22 39.54 -15.10
N GLY A 191 18.08 39.57 -15.81
CA GLY A 191 17.43 40.80 -16.24
C GLY A 191 17.51 41.13 -17.74
N VAL A 192 18.10 40.28 -18.58
CA VAL A 192 18.06 40.44 -20.05
C VAL A 192 17.20 39.32 -20.67
N GLY A 193 15.88 39.54 -20.69
CA GLY A 193 14.85 38.81 -21.45
C GLY A 193 14.99 37.29 -21.59
N ASP A 194 14.24 36.52 -20.79
CA ASP A 194 13.68 35.18 -21.05
C ASP A 194 14.36 34.33 -22.16
N ALA A 195 15.67 34.10 -22.07
CA ALA A 195 16.35 33.13 -22.92
C ALA A 195 16.10 31.73 -22.31
N TRP A 196 15.15 31.01 -22.90
CA TRP A 196 14.81 29.64 -22.53
C TRP A 196 15.45 28.68 -23.54
N GLN A 197 15.98 27.56 -23.05
CA GLN A 197 16.46 26.49 -23.91
C GLN A 197 15.27 25.75 -24.52
N ASP A 198 14.67 26.28 -25.57
CA ASP A 198 13.59 25.59 -26.26
C ASP A 198 14.12 24.35 -27.01
N VAL A 199 13.28 23.33 -27.13
CA VAL A 199 13.59 22.06 -27.78
C VAL A 199 12.42 21.65 -28.66
N GLU A 200 12.65 20.90 -29.73
CA GLU A 200 11.55 20.40 -30.57
C GLU A 200 10.63 19.44 -29.81
N TRP A 201 9.36 19.38 -30.20
CA TRP A 201 8.42 18.38 -29.68
C TRP A 201 8.90 16.96 -30.05
N ASP A 202 8.79 16.01 -29.11
CA ASP A 202 9.16 14.61 -29.30
C ASP A 202 7.98 13.73 -28.91
N ASP A 203 7.31 13.12 -29.89
CA ASP A 203 6.34 12.06 -29.62
C ASP A 203 7.06 10.71 -29.58
N PRO A 204 7.19 10.07 -28.40
CA PRO A 204 7.85 8.77 -28.30
C PRO A 204 7.02 7.65 -28.95
N ASN A 205 5.71 7.80 -29.11
CA ASN A 205 4.82 6.73 -29.57
C ASN A 205 4.90 6.46 -31.08
N VAL A 206 5.54 7.34 -31.86
CA VAL A 206 5.77 7.13 -33.30
C VAL A 206 7.08 6.39 -33.61
N ARG A 207 7.83 5.98 -32.57
CA ARG A 207 9.12 5.29 -32.67
C ARG A 207 9.04 3.86 -32.11
N VAL A 208 9.94 2.99 -32.58
CA VAL A 208 10.11 1.63 -32.01
C VAL A 208 10.96 1.73 -30.74
N LEU A 209 10.32 2.05 -29.62
CA LEU A 209 11.00 2.29 -28.34
C LEU A 209 11.71 1.05 -27.78
N GLN A 210 11.27 -0.15 -28.17
CA GLN A 210 11.90 -1.43 -27.82
C GLN A 210 13.39 -1.44 -28.18
N LYS A 211 13.77 -0.80 -29.30
CA LYS A 211 15.16 -0.69 -29.75
C LYS A 211 16.06 0.07 -28.76
N GLU A 212 15.48 0.95 -27.95
CA GLU A 212 16.22 1.77 -26.96
C GLU A 212 16.37 1.09 -25.60
N VAL A 213 15.50 0.12 -25.30
CA VAL A 213 15.39 -0.50 -23.97
C VAL A 213 15.80 -1.96 -23.94
N SER A 214 15.50 -2.71 -24.99
CA SER A 214 15.78 -4.15 -25.11
C SER A 214 17.27 -4.46 -24.96
N CYS A 215 17.58 -5.67 -24.49
CA CYS A 215 18.93 -6.20 -24.54
C CYS A 215 19.43 -6.28 -26.00
N THR A 216 20.74 -6.10 -26.17
CA THR A 216 21.37 -6.15 -27.50
C THR A 216 21.87 -7.54 -27.87
N GLU A 217 21.98 -8.44 -26.89
CA GLU A 217 22.55 -9.77 -27.03
C GLU A 217 21.73 -10.76 -26.21
N VAL A 218 21.77 -12.03 -26.63
CA VAL A 218 21.15 -13.13 -25.89
C VAL A 218 21.89 -13.33 -24.57
N ARG A 219 21.15 -13.33 -23.46
CA ARG A 219 21.69 -13.57 -22.11
C ARG A 219 21.07 -14.81 -21.50
N VAL A 220 21.87 -15.66 -20.87
CA VAL A 220 21.38 -16.84 -20.15
C VAL A 220 21.64 -16.65 -18.67
N PHE A 221 20.61 -16.85 -17.85
CA PHE A 221 20.67 -16.79 -16.40
C PHE A 221 20.38 -18.18 -15.84
N HIS A 222 21.17 -18.55 -14.82
CA HIS A 222 21.06 -19.82 -14.13
C HIS A 222 20.75 -19.58 -12.65
N PRO A 223 19.95 -20.44 -12.01
CA PRO A 223 19.70 -20.34 -10.58
C PRO A 223 21.01 -20.40 -9.77
N ALA A 224 21.13 -19.54 -8.77
CA ALA A 224 22.27 -19.49 -7.85
C ALA A 224 22.55 -20.86 -7.20
N ALA A 225 23.79 -21.21 -6.90
CA ALA A 225 24.11 -22.44 -6.17
C ALA A 225 23.50 -22.40 -4.74
N PRO A 226 23.22 -23.55 -4.10
CA PRO A 226 22.77 -23.56 -2.71
C PRO A 226 23.76 -22.82 -1.79
N GLY A 227 23.30 -21.76 -1.12
CA GLY A 227 24.12 -20.96 -0.19
C GLY A 227 24.72 -19.67 -0.78
N GLU A 228 24.45 -19.34 -2.04
CA GLU A 228 24.75 -18.01 -2.60
C GLU A 228 23.70 -16.96 -2.18
N ASP A 229 24.15 -15.71 -2.01
CA ASP A 229 23.28 -14.59 -1.63
C ASP A 229 22.32 -14.23 -2.78
N VAL A 230 21.06 -14.62 -2.63
CA VAL A 230 19.96 -14.24 -3.53
C VAL A 230 19.25 -12.99 -3.01
N VAL A 231 18.63 -12.22 -3.92
CA VAL A 231 17.79 -11.10 -3.50
C VAL A 231 16.51 -11.69 -2.86
N ASP A 232 16.20 -11.30 -1.63
CA ASP A 232 14.99 -11.78 -0.94
C ASP A 232 13.73 -11.12 -1.54
N ILE A 233 13.18 -11.76 -2.58
CA ILE A 233 11.92 -11.38 -3.23
C ILE A 233 10.80 -12.41 -2.97
N GLY A 234 11.05 -13.38 -2.09
CA GLY A 234 10.15 -14.46 -1.74
C GLY A 234 10.87 -15.77 -1.42
N SER A 235 10.19 -16.68 -0.72
CA SER A 235 10.76 -17.99 -0.39
C SER A 235 10.93 -18.84 -1.65
N PRO A 236 12.11 -19.47 -1.87
CA PRO A 236 12.31 -20.38 -3.00
C PRO A 236 11.27 -21.50 -2.97
N VAL A 237 10.64 -21.77 -4.10
CA VAL A 237 9.78 -22.95 -4.22
C VAL A 237 10.69 -24.19 -4.22
N LYS A 238 10.38 -25.22 -3.41
CA LYS A 238 11.08 -26.52 -3.48
C LYS A 238 11.09 -26.95 -4.95
N SER A 239 12.26 -27.32 -5.46
CA SER A 239 12.52 -27.50 -6.90
C SER A 239 11.33 -28.08 -7.64
N ILE A 240 10.78 -27.28 -8.56
CA ILE A 240 9.63 -27.67 -9.37
C ILE A 240 10.12 -28.75 -10.35
N ARG A 241 9.83 -30.01 -10.04
CA ARG A 241 10.22 -31.16 -10.89
C ARG A 241 9.15 -31.43 -11.94
N ARG A 242 9.59 -31.84 -13.14
CA ARG A 242 8.69 -32.32 -14.18
C ARG A 242 7.95 -33.57 -13.70
N ILE A 243 6.63 -33.56 -13.79
CA ILE A 243 5.81 -34.75 -13.56
C ILE A 243 5.58 -35.41 -14.92
N GLY A 244 6.32 -36.50 -15.17
CA GLY A 244 6.12 -37.39 -16.33
C GLY A 244 6.98 -37.10 -17.57
N GLY A 245 7.92 -38.02 -17.84
CA GLY A 245 8.21 -38.54 -19.19
C GLY A 245 8.91 -37.66 -20.24
N GLY A 246 9.58 -36.57 -19.88
CA GLY A 246 10.54 -35.92 -20.80
C GLY A 246 11.83 -36.73 -20.95
N PRO A 247 12.60 -36.60 -22.06
CA PRO A 247 13.81 -37.38 -22.33
C PRO A 247 14.94 -37.14 -21.31
N ASP A 248 14.84 -36.10 -20.49
CA ASP A 248 15.72 -35.83 -19.36
C ASP A 248 14.90 -35.21 -18.20
N PRO A 249 14.61 -35.97 -17.12
CA PRO A 249 13.92 -35.46 -15.93
C PRO A 249 14.81 -34.58 -15.05
N ASP A 250 16.13 -34.57 -15.28
CA ASP A 250 17.12 -33.81 -14.51
C ASP A 250 17.51 -32.49 -15.19
N ARG A 251 17.12 -32.26 -16.47
CA ARG A 251 17.35 -30.97 -17.14
C ARG A 251 16.53 -29.83 -16.50
N PRO A 252 17.14 -28.66 -16.22
CA PRO A 252 16.40 -27.49 -15.72
C PRO A 252 15.26 -27.09 -16.67
N ILE A 253 14.15 -26.60 -16.11
CA ILE A 253 13.10 -25.95 -16.90
C ILE A 253 13.73 -24.73 -17.59
N HIS A 254 13.56 -24.64 -18.90
CA HIS A 254 14.11 -23.57 -19.72
C HIS A 254 13.00 -22.66 -20.22
N ILE A 255 13.02 -21.41 -19.75
CA ILE A 255 12.09 -20.37 -20.17
C ILE A 255 12.83 -19.41 -21.10
N LEU A 256 12.20 -19.10 -22.24
CA LEU A 256 12.65 -18.04 -23.13
C LEU A 256 11.85 -16.77 -22.82
N ALA A 257 12.53 -15.66 -22.51
CA ALA A 257 11.94 -14.35 -22.31
C ALA A 257 12.33 -13.40 -23.45
N VAL A 258 11.33 -12.78 -24.07
CA VAL A 258 11.54 -11.72 -25.07
C VAL A 258 11.57 -10.38 -24.34
N ASP A 259 12.70 -9.68 -24.42
CA ASP A 259 12.91 -8.39 -23.76
C ASP A 259 12.39 -7.24 -24.62
N CYS A 260 11.18 -6.78 -24.34
CA CYS A 260 10.59 -5.60 -24.95
C CYS A 260 10.79 -4.32 -24.10
N GLY A 261 11.68 -4.35 -23.10
CA GLY A 261 11.77 -3.36 -22.01
C GLY A 261 11.54 -4.01 -20.65
N MET A 262 12.13 -5.18 -20.44
CA MET A 262 11.88 -6.06 -19.30
C MET A 262 12.46 -5.47 -18.02
N LYS A 263 11.61 -5.38 -16.99
CA LYS A 263 12.04 -5.06 -15.63
C LYS A 263 12.87 -6.17 -15.03
N TYR A 264 13.91 -5.81 -14.27
CA TYR A 264 14.84 -6.78 -13.70
C TYR A 264 14.22 -7.71 -12.66
N ASN A 265 13.18 -7.29 -11.94
CA ASN A 265 12.54 -8.20 -10.98
C ASN A 265 11.84 -9.40 -11.64
N ILE A 266 11.49 -9.32 -12.94
CA ILE A 266 11.00 -10.46 -13.72
C ILE A 266 12.08 -11.56 -13.80
N ILE A 267 13.33 -11.16 -14.08
CA ILE A 267 14.47 -12.09 -14.15
C ILE A 267 14.66 -12.76 -12.78
N ARG A 268 14.67 -11.97 -11.70
CA ARG A 268 14.82 -12.47 -10.33
C ARG A 268 13.72 -13.46 -9.97
N TYR A 269 12.46 -13.19 -10.32
CA TYR A 269 11.36 -14.13 -10.05
C TYR A 269 11.56 -15.50 -10.73
N PHE A 270 11.96 -15.51 -12.00
CA PHE A 270 12.23 -16.77 -12.70
C PHE A 270 13.45 -17.49 -12.12
N VAL A 271 14.55 -16.78 -11.89
CA VAL A 271 15.84 -17.39 -11.57
C VAL A 271 15.95 -17.72 -10.07
N ASP A 272 15.60 -16.78 -9.18
CA ASP A 272 15.82 -16.91 -7.74
C ASP A 272 14.67 -17.60 -7.03
N VAL A 273 13.42 -17.28 -7.39
CA VAL A 273 12.22 -17.80 -6.71
C VAL A 273 11.76 -19.12 -7.32
N LEU A 274 11.63 -19.16 -8.65
CA LEU A 274 11.14 -20.34 -9.37
C LEU A 274 12.25 -21.31 -9.75
N ARG A 275 13.52 -20.89 -9.66
CA ARG A 275 14.70 -21.74 -9.86
C ARG A 275 14.74 -22.37 -11.26
N VAL A 276 14.40 -21.60 -12.29
CA VAL A 276 14.46 -22.04 -13.70
C VAL A 276 15.63 -21.40 -14.45
N GLN A 277 16.06 -22.03 -15.55
CA GLN A 277 16.98 -21.38 -16.49
C GLN A 277 16.20 -20.38 -17.35
N LEU A 278 16.68 -19.14 -17.41
CA LEU A 278 16.05 -18.08 -18.21
C LEU A 278 16.99 -17.64 -19.33
N THR A 279 16.53 -17.72 -20.57
CA THR A 279 17.22 -17.10 -21.71
C THR A 279 16.46 -15.84 -22.12
N VAL A 280 17.13 -14.70 -22.05
CA VAL A 280 16.57 -13.39 -22.44
C VAL A 280 17.11 -13.03 -23.82
N VAL A 281 16.20 -12.77 -24.76
CA VAL A 281 16.53 -12.42 -26.14
C VAL A 281 16.06 -11.00 -26.51
N PRO A 282 16.73 -10.33 -27.45
CA PRO A 282 16.28 -9.04 -27.98
C PRO A 282 14.84 -9.10 -28.52
N TRP A 283 14.15 -7.97 -28.50
CA TRP A 283 12.73 -7.87 -28.86
C TRP A 283 12.42 -8.40 -30.28
N ASP A 284 13.36 -8.22 -31.23
CA ASP A 284 13.24 -8.61 -32.63
C ASP A 284 13.92 -9.95 -32.97
N TYR A 285 14.42 -10.67 -31.97
CA TYR A 285 15.10 -11.95 -32.16
C TYR A 285 14.15 -13.02 -32.73
N ASP A 286 14.58 -13.77 -33.74
CA ASP A 286 13.83 -14.92 -34.26
C ASP A 286 14.08 -16.15 -33.41
N PHE A 287 13.15 -16.39 -32.48
CA PHE A 287 13.16 -17.55 -31.58
C PHE A 287 12.31 -18.71 -32.08
N THR A 288 11.75 -18.64 -33.30
CA THR A 288 10.68 -19.55 -33.73
C THR A 288 11.14 -21.00 -33.91
N GLU A 289 12.44 -21.20 -34.10
CA GLU A 289 13.10 -22.51 -34.24
C GLU A 289 13.90 -22.93 -32.98
N MET A 290 13.86 -22.15 -31.89
CA MET A 290 14.55 -22.50 -30.64
C MET A 290 13.78 -23.56 -29.84
N ASP A 291 14.53 -24.40 -29.10
CA ASP A 291 13.96 -25.32 -28.11
C ASP A 291 13.89 -24.62 -26.74
N PHE A 292 12.70 -24.60 -26.15
CA PHE A 292 12.41 -24.06 -24.82
C PHE A 292 11.07 -24.62 -24.33
N ASP A 293 10.87 -24.61 -23.01
CA ASP A 293 9.70 -25.23 -22.38
C ASP A 293 8.53 -24.25 -22.19
N GLY A 294 8.82 -22.94 -22.16
CA GLY A 294 7.83 -21.88 -22.00
C GLY A 294 8.32 -20.56 -22.60
N LEU A 295 7.40 -19.78 -23.15
CA LEU A 295 7.65 -18.45 -23.71
C LEU A 295 7.11 -17.38 -22.78
N PHE A 296 7.92 -16.39 -22.47
CA PHE A 296 7.56 -15.22 -21.68
C PHE A 296 7.71 -13.94 -22.51
N LEU A 297 6.73 -13.05 -22.45
CA LEU A 297 6.72 -11.75 -23.13
C LEU A 297 6.71 -10.64 -22.08
N SER A 298 7.78 -9.84 -22.04
CA SER A 298 7.96 -8.84 -20.99
C SER A 298 7.06 -7.61 -21.14
N ASN A 299 7.07 -6.77 -20.10
CA ASN A 299 6.62 -5.39 -20.17
C ASN A 299 7.50 -4.57 -21.13
N GLY A 300 7.09 -3.32 -21.39
CA GLY A 300 7.85 -2.36 -22.18
C GLY A 300 7.08 -1.09 -22.53
N PRO A 301 7.75 -0.11 -23.16
CA PRO A 301 7.18 1.19 -23.53
C PRO A 301 6.50 1.20 -24.91
N GLY A 302 5.74 2.25 -25.20
CA GLY A 302 5.30 2.60 -26.55
C GLY A 302 4.07 1.87 -27.08
N ASP A 303 3.73 2.16 -28.34
CA ASP A 303 2.60 1.56 -29.04
C ASP A 303 2.90 0.08 -29.37
N PRO A 304 2.05 -0.87 -28.93
CA PRO A 304 2.29 -2.29 -29.17
C PRO A 304 2.32 -2.67 -30.65
N THR A 305 1.68 -1.91 -31.55
CA THR A 305 1.67 -2.18 -32.99
C THR A 305 3.06 -2.00 -33.62
N MET A 306 3.96 -1.25 -32.98
CA MET A 306 5.34 -1.06 -33.42
C MET A 306 6.22 -2.31 -33.19
N CYS A 307 5.74 -3.30 -32.41
CA CYS A 307 6.44 -4.56 -32.12
C CYS A 307 6.24 -5.62 -33.23
N GLU A 308 6.24 -5.22 -34.51
CA GLU A 308 5.85 -6.09 -35.63
C GLU A 308 6.64 -7.41 -35.70
N ALA A 309 7.97 -7.34 -35.49
CA ALA A 309 8.84 -8.51 -35.50
C ALA A 309 8.44 -9.52 -34.41
N THR A 310 8.29 -9.05 -33.16
CA THR A 310 7.85 -9.88 -32.03
C THR A 310 6.46 -10.48 -32.28
N ILE A 311 5.50 -9.67 -32.72
CA ILE A 311 4.13 -10.11 -33.01
C ILE A 311 4.15 -11.23 -34.06
N LYS A 312 4.95 -11.09 -35.12
CA LYS A 312 5.11 -12.10 -36.15
C LYS A 312 5.69 -13.41 -35.60
N HIS A 313 6.73 -13.34 -34.76
CA HIS A 313 7.35 -14.54 -34.17
C HIS A 313 6.40 -15.25 -33.19
N VAL A 314 5.70 -14.49 -32.33
CA VAL A 314 4.68 -15.05 -31.42
C VAL A 314 3.52 -15.67 -32.20
N ARG A 315 3.04 -15.02 -33.26
CA ARG A 315 2.00 -15.57 -34.13
C ARG A 315 2.43 -16.90 -34.77
N LYS A 316 3.66 -16.97 -35.28
CA LYS A 316 4.21 -18.23 -35.81
C LYS A 316 4.22 -19.33 -34.76
N ILE A 317 4.59 -19.05 -33.50
CA ILE A 317 4.54 -20.04 -32.41
C ILE A 317 3.10 -20.52 -32.12
N ILE A 318 2.13 -19.60 -32.09
CA ILE A 318 0.71 -19.91 -31.83
C ILE A 318 0.09 -20.73 -32.97
N GLU A 319 0.44 -20.44 -34.21
CA GLU A 319 -0.11 -21.10 -35.41
C GLU A 319 0.59 -22.43 -35.73
N THR A 320 1.80 -22.66 -35.23
CA THR A 320 2.55 -23.91 -35.48
C THR A 320 1.94 -25.06 -34.69
N PRO A 321 1.40 -26.11 -35.35
CA PRO A 321 0.84 -27.27 -34.64
C PRO A 321 1.92 -28.01 -33.86
N ARG A 322 1.67 -28.28 -32.58
CA ARG A 322 2.54 -29.09 -31.71
C ARG A 322 1.70 -30.09 -30.93
N GLU A 323 2.23 -31.30 -30.73
CA GLU A 323 1.58 -32.31 -29.87
C GLU A 323 1.35 -31.78 -28.45
N ARG A 324 2.31 -30.99 -27.95
CA ARG A 324 2.22 -30.26 -26.69
C ARG A 324 2.43 -28.76 -26.97
N PRO A 325 1.40 -27.92 -26.82
CA PRO A 325 1.53 -26.48 -26.96
C PRO A 325 2.54 -25.92 -25.95
N ILE A 326 3.39 -24.99 -26.38
CA ILE A 326 4.28 -24.25 -25.48
C ILE A 326 3.42 -23.26 -24.68
N PRO A 327 3.48 -23.26 -23.33
CA PRO A 327 2.85 -22.22 -22.54
C PRO A 327 3.42 -20.84 -22.82
N ILE A 328 2.55 -19.83 -22.86
CA ILE A 328 2.90 -18.44 -23.11
C ILE A 328 2.37 -17.59 -21.97
N PHE A 329 3.22 -16.75 -21.39
CA PHE A 329 2.84 -15.75 -20.39
C PHE A 329 3.32 -14.35 -20.79
N GLY A 330 2.39 -13.40 -20.96
CA GLY A 330 2.69 -12.00 -21.26
C GLY A 330 2.37 -11.03 -20.12
N ILE A 331 3.22 -10.02 -19.90
CA ILE A 331 3.04 -8.96 -18.90
C ILE A 331 3.00 -7.59 -19.59
N CYS A 332 2.01 -6.75 -19.27
CA CYS A 332 1.85 -5.38 -19.77
C CYS A 332 1.88 -5.29 -21.30
N LEU A 333 3.00 -4.86 -21.90
CA LEU A 333 3.18 -4.87 -23.36
C LEU A 333 3.07 -6.30 -23.92
N GLY A 334 3.53 -7.32 -23.18
CA GLY A 334 3.35 -8.72 -23.53
C GLY A 334 1.89 -9.16 -23.63
N ASN A 335 0.95 -8.56 -22.87
CA ASN A 335 -0.49 -8.78 -23.04
C ASN A 335 -0.97 -8.30 -24.40
N GLN A 336 -0.52 -7.11 -24.79
CA GLN A 336 -0.89 -6.45 -26.03
C GLN A 336 -0.27 -7.18 -27.25
N ILE A 337 1.00 -7.57 -27.16
CA ILE A 337 1.68 -8.37 -28.19
C ILE A 337 0.97 -9.71 -28.38
N LEU A 338 0.63 -10.41 -27.29
CA LEU A 338 -0.08 -11.69 -27.38
C LEU A 338 -1.45 -11.52 -28.03
N ALA A 339 -2.21 -10.48 -27.66
CA ALA A 339 -3.50 -10.17 -28.26
C ALA A 339 -3.39 -9.86 -29.77
N LEU A 340 -2.42 -9.03 -30.16
CA LEU A 340 -2.15 -8.70 -31.57
C LEU A 340 -1.69 -9.94 -32.37
N ALA A 341 -0.85 -10.80 -31.78
CA ALA A 341 -0.44 -12.05 -32.39
C ALA A 341 -1.64 -12.99 -32.63
N ALA A 342 -2.57 -13.04 -31.67
CA ALA A 342 -3.83 -13.78 -31.80
C ALA A 342 -4.82 -13.17 -32.83
N GLY A 343 -4.63 -11.92 -33.25
CA GLY A 343 -5.47 -11.24 -34.25
C GLY A 343 -6.44 -10.20 -33.69
N ALA A 344 -6.32 -9.84 -32.40
CA ALA A 344 -7.07 -8.75 -31.79
C ALA A 344 -6.48 -7.37 -32.16
N LYS A 345 -7.08 -6.31 -31.61
CA LYS A 345 -6.66 -4.91 -31.76
C LYS A 345 -6.29 -4.31 -30.40
N THR A 346 -5.52 -3.23 -30.45
CA THR A 346 -5.15 -2.40 -29.31
C THR A 346 -5.53 -0.95 -29.60
N TYR A 347 -5.74 -0.15 -28.56
CA TYR A 347 -6.04 1.28 -28.68
C TYR A 347 -5.29 2.09 -27.62
N LYS A 348 -4.99 3.36 -27.93
CA LYS A 348 -4.45 4.32 -26.96
C LYS A 348 -5.55 4.80 -26.03
N MET A 349 -5.32 4.71 -24.73
CA MET A 349 -6.25 5.17 -23.70
C MET A 349 -6.23 6.70 -23.62
N VAL A 350 -7.34 7.32 -23.21
CA VAL A 350 -7.41 8.78 -22.98
C VAL A 350 -6.31 9.21 -22.00
N PHE A 351 -6.27 8.55 -20.85
CA PHE A 351 -5.12 8.52 -19.96
C PHE A 351 -4.87 7.06 -19.60
N GLY A 352 -3.60 6.69 -19.47
CA GLY A 352 -3.23 5.31 -19.15
C GLY A 352 -3.41 4.98 -17.68
N ASN A 353 -3.53 3.68 -17.37
CA ASN A 353 -3.53 3.22 -15.98
C ASN A 353 -2.09 3.22 -15.45
N ARG A 354 -1.82 4.13 -14.52
CA ARG A 354 -0.49 4.39 -13.95
C ARG A 354 -0.58 4.61 -12.45
N GLY A 355 -0.17 3.62 -11.67
CA GLY A 355 -0.34 3.65 -10.23
C GLY A 355 0.03 2.34 -9.56
N MET A 356 0.07 2.38 -8.23
CA MET A 356 0.34 1.20 -7.39
C MET A 356 -0.91 0.69 -6.66
N ASN A 357 -2.08 1.23 -7.02
CA ASN A 357 -3.35 1.02 -6.35
C ASN A 357 -4.48 0.60 -7.30
N GLN A 358 -4.16 0.01 -8.46
CA GLN A 358 -5.15 -0.33 -9.48
C GLN A 358 -5.84 -1.66 -9.16
N PRO A 359 -7.17 -1.67 -8.97
CA PRO A 359 -7.90 -2.88 -8.62
C PRO A 359 -8.29 -3.69 -9.85
N VAL A 360 -7.92 -4.97 -9.86
CA VAL A 360 -8.20 -5.90 -10.96
C VAL A 360 -8.96 -7.13 -10.46
N ILE A 361 -10.06 -7.46 -11.13
CA ILE A 361 -10.91 -8.60 -10.79
C ILE A 361 -10.47 -9.79 -11.63
N ASP A 362 -10.13 -10.91 -10.99
CA ASP A 362 -9.96 -12.21 -11.64
C ASP A 362 -11.34 -12.78 -12.01
N LEU A 363 -11.64 -12.86 -13.31
CA LEU A 363 -12.95 -13.29 -13.79
C LEU A 363 -13.25 -14.78 -13.52
N ARG A 364 -12.24 -15.57 -13.12
CA ARG A 364 -12.42 -16.99 -12.76
C ARG A 364 -12.87 -17.17 -11.31
N THR A 365 -12.44 -16.27 -10.43
CA THR A 365 -12.60 -16.41 -8.98
C THR A 365 -13.42 -15.29 -8.34
N ALA A 366 -13.68 -14.21 -9.06
CA ALA A 366 -14.25 -12.94 -8.59
C ALA A 366 -13.42 -12.26 -7.48
N LYS A 367 -12.20 -12.72 -7.20
CA LYS A 367 -11.27 -12.04 -6.30
C LYS A 367 -10.72 -10.79 -6.98
N CYS A 368 -10.57 -9.73 -6.19
CA CYS A 368 -9.92 -8.51 -6.60
C CYS A 368 -8.52 -8.43 -6.00
N TYR A 369 -7.56 -8.01 -6.82
CA TYR A 369 -6.17 -7.79 -6.45
C TYR A 369 -5.81 -6.33 -6.68
N ILE A 370 -4.96 -5.77 -5.82
CA ILE A 370 -4.37 -4.45 -6.04
C ILE A 370 -3.07 -4.65 -6.81
N THR A 371 -2.89 -3.89 -7.89
CA THR A 371 -1.80 -4.11 -8.83
C THR A 371 -1.05 -2.84 -9.18
N PRO A 372 0.27 -2.93 -9.41
CA PRO A 372 0.99 -1.87 -10.09
C PRO A 372 0.77 -1.95 -11.59
N GLN A 373 0.55 -0.79 -12.18
CA GLN A 373 0.31 -0.64 -13.62
C GLN A 373 1.06 0.57 -14.15
N ASN A 374 1.58 0.43 -15.37
CA ASN A 374 2.22 1.52 -16.11
C ASN A 374 2.05 1.34 -17.62
N HIS A 375 0.83 1.58 -18.14
CA HIS A 375 0.56 1.46 -19.58
C HIS A 375 -0.38 2.54 -20.09
N GLY A 376 -0.18 2.95 -21.35
CA GLY A 376 -1.01 3.92 -22.07
C GLY A 376 -1.92 3.32 -23.15
N PHE A 377 -1.76 2.03 -23.43
CA PHE A 377 -2.52 1.29 -24.44
C PHE A 377 -3.26 0.12 -23.78
N ALA A 378 -4.38 -0.30 -24.35
CA ALA A 378 -5.16 -1.43 -23.87
C ALA A 378 -5.61 -2.33 -25.03
N VAL A 379 -5.92 -3.58 -24.70
CA VAL A 379 -6.51 -4.55 -25.65
C VAL A 379 -8.00 -4.25 -25.82
N ASP A 380 -8.46 -4.21 -27.07
CA ASP A 380 -9.88 -4.16 -27.41
C ASP A 380 -10.50 -5.56 -27.29
N THR A 381 -11.29 -5.77 -26.24
CA THR A 381 -11.90 -7.08 -25.95
C THR A 381 -12.94 -7.50 -26.97
N GLU A 382 -13.57 -6.55 -27.69
CA GLU A 382 -14.56 -6.87 -28.72
C GLU A 382 -13.91 -7.45 -29.98
N SER A 383 -12.61 -7.18 -30.16
CA SER A 383 -11.81 -7.69 -31.27
C SER A 383 -11.16 -9.06 -31.00
N LEU A 384 -11.35 -9.64 -29.81
CA LEU A 384 -10.76 -10.94 -29.47
C LEU A 384 -11.34 -12.06 -30.34
N PRO A 385 -10.51 -12.97 -30.88
CA PRO A 385 -11.00 -14.15 -31.59
C PRO A 385 -11.78 -15.10 -30.66
N GLU A 386 -12.63 -15.97 -31.24
CA GLU A 386 -13.58 -16.84 -30.52
C GLU A 386 -12.98 -17.67 -29.35
N ASN A 387 -11.74 -18.13 -29.52
CA ASN A 387 -11.05 -18.97 -28.53
C ASN A 387 -10.28 -18.19 -27.45
N TRP A 388 -10.36 -16.86 -27.48
CA TRP A 388 -9.77 -15.98 -26.47
C TRP A 388 -10.87 -15.30 -25.65
N THR A 389 -10.55 -14.98 -24.40
CA THR A 389 -11.44 -14.24 -23.50
C THR A 389 -10.63 -13.43 -22.51
N SER A 390 -11.25 -12.40 -21.93
CA SER A 390 -10.66 -11.67 -20.81
C SER A 390 -10.44 -12.61 -19.62
N LEU A 391 -9.27 -12.47 -18.99
CA LEU A 391 -8.89 -13.16 -17.76
C LEU A 391 -9.08 -12.26 -16.54
N PHE A 392 -8.65 -11.00 -16.66
CA PHE A 392 -8.82 -9.97 -15.65
C PHE A 392 -9.49 -8.74 -16.24
N VAL A 393 -10.16 -7.97 -15.40
CA VAL A 393 -10.77 -6.68 -15.76
C VAL A 393 -10.50 -5.64 -14.68
N ASN A 394 -10.29 -4.40 -15.07
CA ASN A 394 -10.12 -3.30 -14.14
C ASN A 394 -11.44 -2.97 -13.45
N ALA A 395 -11.46 -2.90 -12.11
CA ALA A 395 -12.69 -2.66 -11.36
C ALA A 395 -13.19 -1.20 -11.44
N ASN A 396 -12.35 -0.27 -11.88
CA ASN A 396 -12.68 1.15 -11.96
C ASN A 396 -13.24 1.56 -13.33
N ASP A 397 -12.59 1.17 -14.42
CA ASP A 397 -12.91 1.63 -15.77
C ASP A 397 -13.36 0.50 -16.73
N GLY A 398 -13.26 -0.76 -16.31
CA GLY A 398 -13.68 -1.91 -17.10
C GLY A 398 -12.71 -2.30 -18.22
N THR A 399 -11.52 -1.70 -18.32
CA THR A 399 -10.57 -2.07 -19.37
C THR A 399 -10.00 -3.48 -19.16
N ASN A 400 -9.51 -4.08 -20.25
CA ASN A 400 -8.88 -5.40 -20.20
C ASN A 400 -7.63 -5.37 -19.32
N GLU A 401 -7.52 -6.34 -18.42
CA GLU A 401 -6.36 -6.50 -17.53
C GLU A 401 -5.60 -7.81 -17.77
N GLY A 402 -5.93 -8.51 -18.85
CA GLY A 402 -5.35 -9.80 -19.19
C GLY A 402 -6.28 -10.63 -20.07
N ILE A 403 -5.71 -11.54 -20.86
CA ILE A 403 -6.46 -12.47 -21.71
C ILE A 403 -6.00 -13.91 -21.45
N ILE A 404 -6.85 -14.86 -21.80
CA ILE A 404 -6.57 -16.29 -21.71
C ILE A 404 -7.18 -17.03 -22.90
N HIS A 405 -6.47 -18.03 -23.39
CA HIS A 405 -6.98 -18.94 -24.42
C HIS A 405 -7.78 -20.09 -23.78
N ARG A 406 -8.86 -20.54 -24.43
CA ARG A 406 -9.77 -21.58 -23.90
C ARG A 406 -9.13 -22.97 -23.79
N TYR A 407 -8.31 -23.35 -24.76
CA TYR A 407 -7.76 -24.72 -24.87
C TYR A 407 -6.24 -24.84 -24.68
N HIS A 408 -5.48 -23.81 -25.05
CA HIS A 408 -4.02 -23.78 -24.91
C HIS A 408 -3.58 -23.03 -23.65
N PRO A 409 -2.40 -23.36 -23.08
CA PRO A 409 -1.85 -22.74 -21.87
C PRO A 409 -1.26 -21.34 -22.14
N TRP A 410 -2.04 -20.47 -22.77
CA TRP A 410 -1.64 -19.11 -23.12
C TRP A 410 -2.47 -18.12 -22.34
N PHE A 411 -1.79 -17.26 -21.60
CA PHE A 411 -2.44 -16.19 -20.87
C PHE A 411 -1.52 -14.98 -20.74
N SER A 412 -2.10 -13.85 -20.38
CA SER A 412 -1.35 -12.63 -20.11
C SER A 412 -2.09 -11.75 -19.12
N VAL A 413 -1.38 -10.78 -18.58
CA VAL A 413 -1.90 -9.75 -17.70
C VAL A 413 -1.38 -8.38 -18.11
N GLN A 414 -2.20 -7.35 -17.96
CA GLN A 414 -1.85 -5.98 -18.35
C GLN A 414 -1.08 -5.23 -17.24
N PHE A 415 -1.26 -5.66 -16.00
CA PHE A 415 -0.52 -5.18 -14.83
C PHE A 415 0.83 -5.89 -14.63
N HIS A 416 1.56 -5.53 -13.57
CA HIS A 416 2.94 -5.97 -13.29
C HIS A 416 3.04 -6.87 -12.04
N PRO A 417 2.84 -8.20 -12.15
CA PRO A 417 2.99 -9.16 -11.06
C PRO A 417 4.35 -9.18 -10.36
N GLU A 418 5.40 -8.73 -11.04
CA GLU A 418 6.74 -8.61 -10.48
C GLU A 418 6.87 -7.44 -9.48
N ALA A 419 5.88 -6.55 -9.37
CA ALA A 419 5.91 -5.41 -8.46
C ALA A 419 7.16 -4.52 -8.64
N CYS A 420 7.95 -4.26 -7.59
CA CYS A 420 9.06 -3.29 -7.56
C CYS A 420 8.61 -1.91 -8.07
N GLY A 421 7.95 -1.16 -7.19
CA GLY A 421 7.07 -0.04 -7.53
C GLY A 421 5.60 -0.42 -7.38
N GLY A 422 5.26 -1.16 -6.32
CA GLY A 422 3.88 -1.56 -6.05
C GLY A 422 3.69 -2.85 -5.24
N PRO A 423 2.43 -3.29 -5.06
CA PRO A 423 2.07 -4.46 -4.28
C PRO A 423 2.43 -5.79 -4.96
N THR A 424 2.80 -6.78 -4.16
CA THR A 424 3.21 -8.13 -4.62
C THR A 424 2.05 -9.13 -4.64
N ASP A 425 0.80 -8.65 -4.77
CA ASP A 425 -0.40 -9.47 -4.51
C ASP A 425 -0.66 -10.52 -5.61
N THR A 426 -0.03 -10.36 -6.77
CA THR A 426 -0.25 -11.18 -7.97
C THR A 426 0.95 -11.99 -8.43
N SER A 427 2.03 -12.05 -7.64
CA SER A 427 3.26 -12.80 -8.00
C SER A 427 3.03 -14.30 -8.20
N PHE A 428 1.94 -14.86 -7.67
CA PHE A 428 1.52 -16.25 -7.88
C PHE A 428 1.32 -16.61 -9.36
N LEU A 429 1.14 -15.62 -10.25
CA LEU A 429 1.00 -15.83 -11.70
C LEU A 429 2.28 -16.39 -12.33
N PHE A 430 3.46 -16.09 -11.79
CA PHE A 430 4.72 -16.72 -12.20
C PHE A 430 4.69 -18.22 -11.90
N THR A 431 4.26 -18.61 -10.70
CA THR A 431 4.10 -20.02 -10.33
C THR A 431 3.02 -20.69 -11.18
N TYR A 432 1.93 -19.99 -11.50
CA TYR A 432 0.89 -20.49 -12.39
C TYR A 432 1.43 -20.82 -13.79
N PHE A 433 2.25 -19.94 -14.36
CA PHE A 433 2.91 -20.17 -15.64
C PHE A 433 3.86 -21.38 -15.60
N ILE A 434 4.72 -21.49 -14.59
CA ILE A 434 5.63 -22.64 -14.48
C ILE A 434 4.85 -23.96 -14.27
N ASN A 435 3.75 -23.95 -13.54
CA ASN A 435 2.89 -25.12 -13.41
C ASN A 435 2.31 -25.56 -14.76
N ALA A 436 1.95 -24.62 -15.64
CA ALA A 436 1.50 -24.93 -17.00
C ALA A 436 2.63 -25.50 -17.87
N VAL A 437 3.88 -25.07 -17.67
CA VAL A 437 5.08 -25.66 -18.30
C VAL A 437 5.27 -27.10 -17.89
N VAL A 438 5.15 -27.39 -16.59
CA VAL A 438 5.25 -28.75 -16.05
C VAL A 438 4.09 -29.64 -16.50
N ASN A 439 2.86 -29.15 -16.41
CA ASN A 439 1.64 -29.85 -16.78
C ASN A 439 0.65 -28.91 -17.54
N PRO A 440 0.57 -28.98 -18.87
CA PRO A 440 -0.23 -28.07 -19.70
C PRO A 440 -1.73 -28.30 -19.58
N THR A 441 -2.16 -29.43 -19.02
CA THR A 441 -3.59 -29.74 -18.80
C THR A 441 -4.13 -29.07 -17.53
N ALA A 442 -3.26 -28.44 -16.73
CA ALA A 442 -3.59 -27.91 -15.41
C ALA A 442 -3.92 -26.40 -15.44
N LEU A 443 -4.93 -25.99 -16.21
CA LEU A 443 -5.63 -24.73 -15.93
C LEU A 443 -6.92 -25.04 -15.13
N PRO A 444 -6.85 -25.33 -13.82
CA PRO A 444 -8.05 -25.49 -13.04
C PRO A 444 -8.75 -24.12 -12.95
N VAL A 445 -9.92 -24.01 -13.59
CA VAL A 445 -10.92 -23.02 -13.20
C VAL A 445 -11.38 -23.43 -11.80
N THR A 446 -10.73 -22.88 -10.77
CA THR A 446 -11.15 -23.10 -9.39
C THR A 446 -12.20 -22.04 -9.09
N THR A 447 -13.48 -22.41 -9.19
CA THR A 447 -14.54 -21.56 -8.64
C THR A 447 -14.45 -21.60 -7.12
N VAL A 448 -14.25 -20.45 -6.50
CA VAL A 448 -14.29 -20.34 -5.04
C VAL A 448 -15.76 -20.34 -4.61
N PRO A 449 -16.18 -21.17 -3.63
CA PRO A 449 -17.57 -21.17 -3.18
C PRO A 449 -17.96 -19.79 -2.62
N TYR A 450 -18.91 -19.12 -3.27
CA TYR A 450 -19.45 -17.84 -2.81
C TYR A 450 -20.38 -18.07 -1.61
N ARG A 451 -19.99 -17.63 -0.41
CA ARG A 451 -20.85 -17.67 0.78
C ARG A 451 -21.51 -16.31 1.01
N LEU A 452 -22.81 -16.23 0.74
CA LEU A 452 -23.62 -15.12 1.24
C LEU A 452 -23.91 -15.33 2.73
N PRO A 453 -23.64 -14.34 3.60
CA PRO A 453 -24.12 -14.42 4.98
C PRO A 453 -25.65 -14.40 5.00
N SER A 454 -26.24 -15.14 5.94
CA SER A 454 -27.69 -15.17 6.07
C SER A 454 -28.22 -13.77 6.43
N PRO A 455 -29.31 -13.30 5.79
CA PRO A 455 -29.82 -11.95 6.00
C PRO A 455 -30.15 -11.70 7.47
N VAL A 456 -29.91 -10.47 7.93
CA VAL A 456 -30.30 -9.96 9.25
C VAL A 456 -31.39 -8.90 9.08
N LYS A 457 -32.33 -8.82 10.03
CA LYS A 457 -33.41 -7.81 10.02
C LYS A 457 -33.28 -6.82 11.16
N LYS A 458 -32.76 -7.27 12.31
CA LYS A 458 -32.51 -6.42 13.48
C LYS A 458 -31.10 -6.66 14.02
N VAL A 459 -30.35 -5.58 14.22
CA VAL A 459 -28.98 -5.61 14.73
C VAL A 459 -28.88 -4.76 16.00
N LEU A 460 -28.28 -5.36 17.03
CA LEU A 460 -27.88 -4.68 18.25
C LEU A 460 -26.48 -4.10 18.08
N VAL A 461 -26.31 -2.81 18.37
CA VAL A 461 -25.05 -2.07 18.28
C VAL A 461 -24.63 -1.69 19.70
N LEU A 462 -23.42 -2.07 20.09
CA LEU A 462 -22.83 -1.69 21.37
C LEU A 462 -21.99 -0.42 21.20
N GLY A 463 -22.37 0.65 21.91
CA GLY A 463 -21.60 1.90 21.98
C GLY A 463 -20.40 1.79 22.93
N SER A 464 -19.61 2.87 23.02
CA SER A 464 -18.37 2.88 23.81
C SER A 464 -18.53 3.09 25.30
N GLY A 465 -19.71 3.46 25.79
CA GLY A 465 -19.86 3.88 27.18
C GLY A 465 -19.50 5.36 27.37
N GLY A 466 -19.09 5.72 28.58
CA GLY A 466 -18.59 7.07 28.89
C GLY A 466 -17.24 7.35 28.22
N LEU A 467 -16.92 8.64 28.01
CA LEU A 467 -15.62 9.05 27.49
C LEU A 467 -14.54 8.88 28.56
N SER A 468 -13.42 8.28 28.21
CA SER A 468 -12.24 8.13 29.05
C SER A 468 -10.97 8.45 28.25
N ILE A 469 -9.85 8.73 28.92
CA ILE A 469 -8.56 8.91 28.24
C ILE A 469 -8.24 7.60 27.51
N GLY A 470 -7.97 7.68 26.21
CA GLY A 470 -7.74 6.51 25.34
C GLY A 470 -9.01 5.94 24.68
N GLN A 471 -10.22 6.35 25.08
CA GLN A 471 -11.48 6.02 24.41
C GLN A 471 -12.40 7.25 24.35
N ALA A 472 -12.34 7.99 23.24
CA ALA A 472 -13.01 9.27 23.09
C ALA A 472 -14.09 9.26 21.98
N GLY A 473 -14.20 10.37 21.24
CA GLY A 473 -15.25 10.61 20.24
C GLY A 473 -15.13 9.77 18.95
N GLU A 474 -14.03 9.04 18.76
CA GLU A 474 -13.82 8.17 17.60
C GLU A 474 -14.91 7.09 17.49
N PHE A 475 -15.45 6.62 18.63
CA PHE A 475 -16.51 5.61 18.67
C PHE A 475 -17.91 6.20 18.49
N ASP A 476 -18.11 7.48 18.80
CA ASP A 476 -19.31 8.21 18.43
C ASP A 476 -19.41 8.32 16.90
N TYR A 477 -18.30 8.70 16.25
CA TYR A 477 -18.19 8.70 14.78
C TYR A 477 -18.40 7.31 14.19
N SER A 478 -17.65 6.30 14.66
CA SER A 478 -17.68 4.95 14.10
C SER A 478 -19.04 4.27 14.27
N GLY A 479 -19.62 4.38 15.47
CA GLY A 479 -20.95 3.88 15.77
C GLY A 479 -22.05 4.55 14.94
N SER A 480 -21.92 5.86 14.67
CA SER A 480 -22.86 6.59 13.81
C SER A 480 -22.77 6.15 12.34
N GLN A 481 -21.57 5.91 11.81
CA GLN A 481 -21.39 5.37 10.45
C GLN A 481 -21.95 3.96 10.31
N CYS A 482 -21.79 3.13 11.33
CA CYS A 482 -22.38 1.80 11.40
C CYS A 482 -23.91 1.86 11.35
N ILE A 483 -24.55 2.73 12.13
CA ILE A 483 -26.02 2.91 12.11
C ILE A 483 -26.49 3.39 10.73
N LYS A 484 -25.76 4.31 10.10
CA LYS A 484 -26.04 4.74 8.72
C LYS A 484 -26.00 3.57 7.74
N ALA A 485 -24.99 2.71 7.83
CA ALA A 485 -24.87 1.53 6.97
C ALA A 485 -26.04 0.55 7.14
N LEU A 486 -26.50 0.33 8.39
CA LEU A 486 -27.69 -0.48 8.70
C LEU A 486 -28.96 0.10 8.09
N LYS A 487 -29.17 1.41 8.26
CA LYS A 487 -30.34 2.12 7.74
C LYS A 487 -30.44 2.04 6.22
N GLU A 488 -29.33 2.26 5.51
CA GLU A 488 -29.27 2.11 4.04
C GLU A 488 -29.45 0.66 3.57
N SER A 489 -29.17 -0.31 4.44
CA SER A 489 -29.43 -1.74 4.18
C SER A 489 -30.84 -2.18 4.61
N ASN A 490 -31.72 -1.25 5.04
CA ASN A 490 -33.06 -1.53 5.57
C ASN A 490 -33.06 -2.50 6.76
N ILE A 491 -32.06 -2.38 7.65
CA ILE A 491 -31.92 -3.21 8.85
C ILE A 491 -32.23 -2.34 10.07
N MET A 492 -33.09 -2.84 10.96
CA MET A 492 -33.44 -2.15 12.21
C MET A 492 -32.25 -2.11 13.15
N SER A 493 -31.93 -0.93 13.65
CA SER A 493 -30.82 -0.64 14.55
C SER A 493 -31.29 -0.42 15.99
N VAL A 494 -30.77 -1.23 16.91
CA VAL A 494 -30.93 -1.03 18.35
C VAL A 494 -29.58 -0.64 18.92
N LEU A 495 -29.47 0.52 19.55
CA LEU A 495 -28.23 1.00 20.17
C LEU A 495 -28.31 0.89 21.69
N ILE A 496 -27.24 0.39 22.32
CA ILE A 496 -26.98 0.56 23.75
C ILE A 496 -25.79 1.51 23.92
N ASN A 497 -26.02 2.69 24.49
CA ASN A 497 -24.95 3.60 24.86
C ASN A 497 -25.41 4.48 26.05
N PRO A 498 -24.73 4.43 27.22
CA PRO A 498 -25.10 5.25 28.37
C PRO A 498 -24.72 6.73 28.21
N ASN A 499 -23.84 7.08 27.27
CA ASN A 499 -23.38 8.45 27.08
C ASN A 499 -24.41 9.30 26.30
N ILE A 500 -25.16 10.11 27.05
CA ILE A 500 -26.20 11.01 26.54
C ILE A 500 -25.66 12.17 25.68
N ALA A 501 -24.34 12.41 25.69
CA ALA A 501 -23.70 13.52 24.99
C ALA A 501 -23.06 13.10 23.65
N THR A 502 -23.59 12.07 23.01
CA THR A 502 -23.08 11.54 21.72
C THR A 502 -24.03 11.84 20.57
N VAL A 503 -23.47 12.10 19.38
CA VAL A 503 -24.28 12.22 18.15
C VAL A 503 -24.98 10.89 17.86
N GLN A 504 -24.32 9.76 18.18
CA GLN A 504 -24.83 8.40 18.04
C GLN A 504 -26.22 8.20 18.69
N THR A 505 -26.51 8.90 19.78
CA THR A 505 -27.78 8.79 20.53
C THR A 505 -28.83 9.83 20.13
N SER A 506 -28.55 10.64 19.11
CA SER A 506 -29.47 11.65 18.59
C SER A 506 -30.76 11.02 18.06
N LYS A 507 -31.90 11.69 18.30
CA LYS A 507 -33.21 11.23 17.87
C LYS A 507 -33.25 11.01 16.35
N GLY A 508 -33.62 9.81 15.93
CA GLY A 508 -33.81 9.45 14.52
C GLY A 508 -32.57 8.93 13.79
N LEU A 509 -31.42 8.84 14.48
CA LEU A 509 -30.24 8.17 13.93
C LEU A 509 -30.40 6.65 14.01
N ALA A 510 -30.45 6.09 15.22
CA ALA A 510 -30.86 4.70 15.45
C ALA A 510 -32.39 4.59 15.59
N ASP A 511 -32.95 3.42 15.28
CA ASP A 511 -34.39 3.18 15.40
C ASP A 511 -34.82 3.10 16.87
N LYS A 512 -33.96 2.52 17.72
CA LYS A 512 -34.17 2.48 19.18
C LYS A 512 -32.87 2.67 19.93
N VAL A 513 -32.91 3.45 21.01
CA VAL A 513 -31.74 3.75 21.86
C VAL A 513 -32.06 3.36 23.30
N TYR A 514 -31.13 2.65 23.92
CA TYR A 514 -31.12 2.30 25.34
C TYR A 514 -29.95 3.01 26.03
N PHE A 515 -30.27 3.92 26.95
CA PHE A 515 -29.30 4.58 27.82
C PHE A 515 -28.98 3.69 29.03
N LEU A 516 -28.35 2.54 28.75
CA LEU A 516 -27.96 1.54 29.73
C LEU A 516 -26.44 1.30 29.69
N PRO A 517 -25.82 0.87 30.79
CA PRO A 517 -24.43 0.42 30.78
C PRO A 517 -24.20 -0.71 29.77
N VAL A 518 -23.03 -0.70 29.12
CA VAL A 518 -22.60 -1.78 28.21
C VAL A 518 -21.94 -2.89 29.05
N THR A 519 -22.77 -3.60 29.82
CA THR A 519 -22.35 -4.76 30.64
C THR A 519 -23.16 -6.00 30.26
N PRO A 520 -22.63 -7.22 30.51
CA PRO A 520 -23.32 -8.45 30.14
C PRO A 520 -24.75 -8.56 30.69
N GLU A 521 -25.02 -8.06 31.90
CA GLU A 521 -26.37 -8.13 32.49
C GLU A 521 -27.37 -7.30 31.68
N PHE A 522 -27.08 -6.02 31.46
CA PHE A 522 -27.99 -5.12 30.74
C PHE A 522 -28.12 -5.48 29.27
N VAL A 523 -27.02 -5.87 28.62
CA VAL A 523 -27.05 -6.30 27.22
C VAL A 523 -27.87 -7.57 27.06
N THR A 524 -27.79 -8.53 27.99
CA THR A 524 -28.64 -9.73 28.00
C THR A 524 -30.12 -9.36 28.10
N SER A 525 -30.49 -8.46 29.01
CA SER A 525 -31.89 -8.00 29.14
C SER A 525 -32.41 -7.35 27.86
N VAL A 526 -31.59 -6.54 27.18
CA VAL A 526 -31.97 -5.94 25.89
C VAL A 526 -32.10 -7.01 24.80
N ILE A 527 -31.22 -8.01 24.75
CA ILE A 527 -31.31 -9.15 23.83
C ILE A 527 -32.64 -9.90 24.03
N GLU A 528 -33.06 -10.13 25.27
CA GLU A 528 -34.32 -10.82 25.60
C GLU A 528 -35.55 -10.04 25.13
N ILE A 529 -35.52 -8.71 25.25
CA ILE A 529 -36.61 -7.81 24.83
C ILE A 529 -36.65 -7.66 23.30
N GLU A 530 -35.51 -7.33 22.70
CA GLU A 530 -35.43 -6.93 21.29
C GLU A 530 -35.29 -8.11 20.34
N LYS A 531 -34.76 -9.24 20.80
CA LYS A 531 -34.50 -10.45 20.00
C LYS A 531 -33.77 -10.13 18.69
N PRO A 532 -32.58 -9.48 18.74
CA PRO A 532 -31.82 -9.15 17.54
C PRO A 532 -31.28 -10.40 16.84
N ASP A 533 -31.12 -10.34 15.52
CA ASP A 533 -30.49 -11.42 14.72
C ASP A 533 -28.96 -11.33 14.73
N GLY A 534 -28.44 -10.12 14.98
CA GLY A 534 -27.02 -9.80 14.89
C GLY A 534 -26.54 -8.80 15.94
N LEU A 535 -25.24 -8.83 16.21
CA LEU A 535 -24.53 -7.98 17.16
C LEU A 535 -23.33 -7.32 16.48
N PHE A 536 -23.24 -6.00 16.57
CA PHE A 536 -22.06 -5.22 16.26
C PHE A 536 -21.34 -4.79 17.54
N CYS A 537 -20.11 -5.28 17.70
CA CYS A 537 -19.28 -5.03 18.89
C CYS A 537 -17.91 -4.39 18.58
N THR A 538 -17.50 -4.31 17.31
CA THR A 538 -16.20 -3.76 16.89
C THR A 538 -16.20 -2.25 16.66
N PHE A 539 -17.31 -1.56 16.96
CA PHE A 539 -17.47 -0.10 16.76
C PHE A 539 -17.48 0.72 18.06
N GLY A 540 -17.55 0.05 19.22
CA GLY A 540 -17.69 0.65 20.54
C GLY A 540 -16.43 0.55 21.41
N GLY A 541 -15.25 0.40 20.80
CA GLY A 541 -13.99 0.28 21.52
C GLY A 541 -13.92 -0.96 22.43
N GLN A 542 -13.04 -0.91 23.43
CA GLN A 542 -12.75 -2.05 24.31
C GLN A 542 -13.96 -2.48 25.16
N THR A 543 -14.77 -1.53 25.61
CA THR A 543 -15.96 -1.79 26.43
C THR A 543 -16.95 -2.69 25.72
N ALA A 544 -17.28 -2.38 24.46
CA ALA A 544 -18.18 -3.19 23.64
C ALA A 544 -17.60 -4.58 23.34
N LEU A 545 -16.29 -4.63 23.04
CA LEU A 545 -15.58 -5.85 22.69
C LEU A 545 -15.53 -6.82 23.88
N ASN A 546 -15.08 -6.36 25.06
CA ASN A 546 -15.05 -7.16 26.28
C ASN A 546 -16.45 -7.67 26.68
N CYS A 547 -17.47 -6.83 26.53
CA CYS A 547 -18.85 -7.23 26.79
C CYS A 547 -19.31 -8.35 25.84
N ALA A 548 -18.97 -8.27 24.55
CA ALA A 548 -19.33 -9.29 23.57
C ALA A 548 -18.64 -10.63 23.83
N VAL A 549 -17.35 -10.62 24.22
CA VAL A 549 -16.61 -11.82 24.63
C VAL A 549 -17.27 -12.45 25.87
N ALA A 550 -17.57 -11.66 26.91
CA ALA A 550 -18.23 -12.18 28.11
C ALA A 550 -19.61 -12.78 27.84
N LEU A 551 -20.41 -12.18 26.93
CA LEU A 551 -21.70 -12.72 26.51
C LEU A 551 -21.57 -14.03 25.71
N HIS A 552 -20.53 -14.14 24.89
CA HIS A 552 -20.21 -15.35 24.15
C HIS A 552 -19.84 -16.49 25.10
N ASP A 553 -18.93 -16.24 26.04
CA ASP A 553 -18.43 -17.25 26.98
C ASP A 553 -19.50 -17.71 27.96
N ALA A 554 -20.41 -16.81 28.36
CA ALA A 554 -21.60 -17.14 29.13
C ALA A 554 -22.68 -17.90 28.31
N GLY A 555 -22.48 -18.11 27.01
CA GLY A 555 -23.40 -18.82 26.12
C GLY A 555 -24.67 -18.05 25.76
N VAL A 556 -24.77 -16.77 26.12
CA VAL A 556 -25.96 -15.92 25.91
C VAL A 556 -26.25 -15.76 24.42
N LEU A 557 -25.22 -15.42 23.63
CA LEU A 557 -25.37 -15.21 22.19
C LEU A 557 -25.92 -16.46 21.48
N LYS A 558 -25.40 -17.64 21.85
CA LYS A 558 -25.86 -18.94 21.32
C LYS A 558 -27.29 -19.25 21.76
N LYS A 559 -27.61 -19.06 23.04
CA LYS A 559 -28.95 -19.29 23.62
C LYS A 559 -30.04 -18.47 22.91
N HIS A 560 -29.71 -17.24 22.54
CA HIS A 560 -30.65 -16.30 21.90
C HIS A 560 -30.51 -16.22 20.37
N ASN A 561 -29.65 -17.06 19.76
CA ASN A 561 -29.38 -17.08 18.32
C ASN A 561 -28.93 -15.72 17.75
N VAL A 562 -28.15 -14.97 18.52
CA VAL A 562 -27.58 -13.67 18.13
C VAL A 562 -26.21 -13.91 17.51
N ARG A 563 -26.04 -13.52 16.24
CA ARG A 563 -24.77 -13.69 15.53
C ARG A 563 -23.87 -12.47 15.71
N VAL A 564 -22.59 -12.67 16.01
CA VAL A 564 -21.61 -11.58 15.90
C VAL A 564 -21.36 -11.33 14.42
N LEU A 565 -21.53 -10.07 14.00
CA LEU A 565 -21.37 -9.66 12.60
C LEU A 565 -19.97 -9.06 12.38
N GLY A 566 -19.34 -9.43 11.28
CA GLY A 566 -17.96 -9.04 10.97
C GLY A 566 -16.96 -10.00 11.60
N THR A 567 -15.98 -9.44 12.32
CA THR A 567 -14.87 -10.23 12.86
C THR A 567 -15.36 -11.19 13.96
N PRO A 568 -15.06 -12.51 13.86
CA PRO A 568 -15.49 -13.49 14.86
C PRO A 568 -14.89 -13.25 16.25
N ILE A 569 -15.60 -13.67 17.31
CA ILE A 569 -15.10 -13.61 18.70
C ILE A 569 -13.77 -14.35 18.86
N SER A 570 -13.57 -15.47 18.18
CA SER A 570 -12.29 -16.21 18.22
C SER A 570 -11.12 -15.38 17.68
N SER A 571 -11.35 -14.60 16.62
CA SER A 571 -10.33 -13.72 16.03
C SER A 571 -10.04 -12.54 16.95
N ILE A 572 -11.07 -11.98 17.58
CA ILE A 572 -10.93 -10.93 18.60
C ILE A 572 -10.09 -11.42 19.78
N VAL A 573 -10.41 -12.60 20.34
CA VAL A 573 -9.66 -13.18 21.45
C VAL A 573 -8.21 -13.47 21.05
N MET A 574 -7.98 -13.95 19.81
CA MET A 574 -6.64 -14.20 19.29
C MET A 574 -5.77 -12.95 19.23
N THR A 575 -6.35 -11.77 18.97
CA THR A 575 -5.59 -10.51 18.90
C THR A 575 -5.40 -9.84 20.26
N GLU A 576 -6.30 -10.08 21.21
CA GLU A 576 -6.24 -9.48 22.56
C GLU A 576 -5.38 -10.31 23.53
N ASP A 577 -5.31 -11.63 23.33
CA ASP A 577 -4.44 -12.53 24.10
C ASP A 577 -3.04 -12.58 23.47
N ARG A 578 -2.02 -12.17 24.24
CA ARG A 578 -0.64 -12.07 23.74
C ARG A 578 -0.01 -13.41 23.35
N ASP A 579 -0.33 -14.47 24.07
CA ASP A 579 0.24 -15.79 23.79
C ASP A 579 -0.37 -16.37 22.52
N LEU A 580 -1.69 -16.22 22.34
CA LEU A 580 -2.36 -16.60 21.09
C LEU A 580 -1.87 -15.75 19.92
N PHE A 581 -1.71 -14.45 20.12
CA PHE A 581 -1.20 -13.53 19.11
C PHE A 581 0.23 -13.90 18.69
N SER A 582 1.15 -14.11 19.64
CA SER A 582 2.54 -14.50 19.35
C SER A 582 2.61 -15.79 18.52
N LYS A 583 1.80 -16.80 18.88
CA LYS A 583 1.72 -18.06 18.12
C LYS A 583 1.16 -17.85 16.71
N ALA A 584 0.17 -16.97 16.55
CA ALA A 584 -0.38 -16.63 15.25
C ALA A 584 0.66 -15.93 14.36
N VAL A 585 1.42 -14.99 14.92
CA VAL A 585 2.51 -14.29 14.23
C VAL A 585 3.63 -15.25 13.81
N GLU A 586 4.04 -16.16 14.69
CA GLU A 586 5.03 -17.21 14.39
C GLU A 586 4.54 -18.17 13.29
N THR A 587 3.25 -18.51 13.28
CA THR A 587 2.65 -19.41 12.27
C THR A 587 2.75 -18.85 10.85
N VAL A 588 2.68 -17.52 10.70
CA VAL A 588 2.83 -16.83 9.40
C VAL A 588 4.32 -16.58 9.06
N GLY A 589 5.24 -16.87 9.98
CA GLY A 589 6.68 -16.72 9.78
C GLY A 589 7.23 -15.35 10.15
N TYR A 590 6.49 -14.57 10.93
CA TYR A 590 6.92 -13.26 11.44
C TYR A 590 7.27 -13.32 12.92
N LYS A 591 7.77 -12.21 13.47
CA LYS A 591 8.22 -12.11 14.86
C LYS A 591 7.52 -10.98 15.59
N VAL A 592 7.08 -11.24 16.82
CA VAL A 592 6.75 -10.21 17.80
C VAL A 592 8.02 -9.71 18.51
N ALA A 593 7.91 -8.64 19.29
CA ALA A 593 8.99 -8.24 20.20
C ALA A 593 9.38 -9.42 21.11
N GLU A 594 10.68 -9.68 21.24
CA GLU A 594 11.17 -10.78 22.08
C GLU A 594 10.82 -10.48 23.53
N SER A 595 10.09 -11.40 24.17
CA SER A 595 9.57 -11.21 25.52
C SER A 595 9.59 -12.52 26.31
N GLU A 596 9.77 -12.42 27.62
CA GLU A 596 9.58 -13.54 28.54
C GLU A 596 8.63 -13.15 29.69
N SER A 597 7.71 -14.06 30.01
CA SER A 597 6.84 -13.92 31.18
C SER A 597 7.56 -14.46 32.40
N CYS A 598 7.62 -13.64 33.45
CA CYS A 598 8.32 -13.93 34.69
C CYS A 598 7.36 -13.79 35.87
N THR A 599 7.49 -14.69 36.83
CA THR A 599 6.71 -14.69 38.09
C THR A 599 7.58 -14.38 39.30
N THR A 600 8.89 -14.33 39.12
CA THR A 600 9.85 -13.95 40.17
C THR A 600 10.87 -12.92 39.68
N VAL A 601 11.48 -12.20 40.62
CA VAL A 601 12.55 -11.23 40.31
C VAL A 601 13.74 -11.90 39.64
N GLN A 602 14.09 -13.13 40.04
CA GLN A 602 15.23 -13.85 39.50
C GLN A 602 14.98 -14.30 38.05
N GLU A 603 13.78 -14.81 37.76
CA GLU A 603 13.36 -15.11 36.37
C GLU A 603 13.43 -13.87 35.49
N ALA A 604 12.98 -12.71 35.98
CA ALA A 604 13.02 -11.46 35.23
C ALA A 604 14.46 -10.98 34.92
N VAL A 605 15.40 -11.17 35.86
CA VAL A 605 16.81 -10.83 35.64
C VAL A 605 17.46 -11.78 34.63
N GLU A 606 17.17 -13.08 34.70
CA GLU A 606 17.66 -14.08 33.74
C GLU A 606 17.11 -13.80 32.33
N ALA A 607 15.81 -13.52 32.23
CA ALA A 607 15.17 -13.09 30.99
C ALA A 607 15.84 -11.84 30.41
N ALA A 608 16.05 -10.80 31.23
CA ALA A 608 16.68 -9.57 30.77
C ALA A 608 18.13 -9.77 30.31
N SER A 609 18.90 -10.62 31.02
CA SER A 609 20.26 -10.98 30.61
C SER A 609 20.29 -11.72 29.27
N LYS A 610 19.27 -12.53 28.97
CA LYS A 610 19.14 -13.26 27.70
C LYS A 610 18.71 -12.35 26.55
N LEU A 611 17.75 -11.46 26.81
CA LEU A 611 17.21 -10.51 25.83
C LEU A 611 18.22 -9.40 25.47
N GLY A 612 19.05 -9.04 26.45
CA GLY A 612 20.00 -7.93 26.40
C GLY A 612 19.34 -6.60 26.80
N TYR A 613 20.05 -5.81 27.60
CA TYR A 613 19.60 -4.48 28.02
C TYR A 613 19.75 -3.44 26.89
N PRO A 614 18.93 -2.37 26.86
CA PRO A 614 17.82 -2.09 27.78
C PRO A 614 16.61 -3.01 27.57
N VAL A 615 15.85 -3.26 28.64
CA VAL A 615 14.59 -4.02 28.61
C VAL A 615 13.42 -3.15 29.08
N LEU A 616 12.22 -3.49 28.62
CA LEU A 616 10.96 -2.94 29.12
C LEU A 616 10.32 -3.99 30.03
N VAL A 617 9.95 -3.60 31.24
CA VAL A 617 9.14 -4.44 32.13
C VAL A 617 7.71 -3.95 32.11
N ARG A 618 6.75 -4.87 32.06
CA ARG A 618 5.31 -4.56 32.13
C ARG A 618 4.61 -5.50 33.10
N ALA A 619 3.69 -4.99 33.90
CA ALA A 619 2.79 -5.83 34.68
C ALA A 619 1.76 -6.50 33.74
N ALA A 620 1.57 -7.82 33.86
CA ALA A 620 0.57 -8.54 33.07
C ALA A 620 -0.86 -8.13 33.49
N TYR A 621 -1.81 -8.10 32.55
CA TYR A 621 -3.21 -7.72 32.76
C TYR A 621 -3.45 -6.29 33.29
N ALA A 622 -2.45 -5.41 33.19
CA ALA A 622 -2.58 -3.99 33.54
C ALA A 622 -2.76 -3.12 32.28
N LEU A 623 -3.56 -2.05 32.39
CA LEU A 623 -3.80 -1.06 31.33
C LEU A 623 -3.00 0.22 31.60
N GLY A 624 -2.65 0.96 30.54
CA GLY A 624 -2.11 2.32 30.65
C GLY A 624 -0.70 2.42 31.27
N GLY A 625 0.13 1.39 31.14
CA GLY A 625 1.53 1.43 31.62
C GLY A 625 1.69 1.30 33.14
N LEU A 626 0.62 0.99 33.88
CA LEU A 626 0.69 0.81 35.33
C LEU A 626 1.68 -0.30 35.72
N GLY A 627 2.69 0.03 36.52
CA GLY A 627 3.77 -0.90 36.89
C GLY A 627 4.71 -1.27 35.74
N SER A 628 4.80 -0.42 34.72
CA SER A 628 5.71 -0.61 33.58
C SER A 628 6.90 0.36 33.64
N GLY A 629 8.03 -0.01 33.04
CA GLY A 629 9.17 0.90 32.93
C GLY A 629 10.39 0.26 32.28
N PHE A 630 11.31 1.11 31.84
CA PHE A 630 12.54 0.68 31.19
C PHE A 630 13.65 0.48 32.22
N ALA A 631 14.46 -0.54 32.01
CA ALA A 631 15.69 -0.78 32.75
C ALA A 631 16.86 -0.86 31.77
N ALA A 632 17.85 0.02 31.91
CA ALA A 632 19.07 0.02 31.10
C ALA A 632 20.10 -0.99 31.58
N ASN A 633 19.92 -1.56 32.77
CA ASN A 633 20.81 -2.53 33.40
C ASN A 633 20.05 -3.30 34.51
N GLU A 634 20.71 -4.30 35.10
CA GLU A 634 20.12 -5.14 36.14
C GLU A 634 19.73 -4.38 37.42
N ALA A 635 20.48 -3.34 37.79
CA ALA A 635 20.18 -2.57 39.00
C ALA A 635 18.83 -1.84 38.86
N GLU A 636 18.66 -1.11 37.74
CA GLU A 636 17.39 -0.45 37.42
C GLU A 636 16.24 -1.46 37.30
N LEU A 637 16.49 -2.64 36.74
CA LEU A 637 15.49 -3.71 36.64
C LEU A 637 15.02 -4.18 38.01
N ARG A 638 15.95 -4.42 38.93
CA ARG A 638 15.66 -4.86 40.30
C ARG A 638 14.91 -3.81 41.10
N ASP A 639 15.14 -2.53 40.84
CA ASP A 639 14.40 -1.43 41.46
C ASP A 639 12.97 -1.34 40.92
N LEU A 640 12.76 -1.68 39.64
CA LEU A 640 11.46 -1.57 38.98
C LEU A 640 10.53 -2.76 39.28
N LEU A 641 11.07 -3.97 39.34
CA LEU A 641 10.29 -5.21 39.50
C LEU A 641 9.36 -5.24 40.73
N PRO A 642 9.71 -4.74 41.92
CA PRO A 642 8.80 -4.68 43.06
C PRO A 642 7.52 -3.88 42.78
N ILE A 643 7.64 -2.79 42.01
CA ILE A 643 6.50 -1.95 41.61
C ILE A 643 5.62 -2.73 40.63
N SER A 644 6.23 -3.38 39.64
CA SER A 644 5.53 -4.20 38.65
C SER A 644 4.81 -5.41 39.28
N PHE A 645 5.47 -6.12 40.21
CA PHE A 645 4.89 -7.27 40.92
C PHE A 645 3.81 -6.87 41.93
N ALA A 646 3.83 -5.64 42.45
CA ALA A 646 2.74 -5.11 43.26
C ALA A 646 1.47 -4.89 42.42
N ALA A 647 1.62 -4.57 41.13
CA ALA A 647 0.50 -4.41 40.21
C ALA A 647 -0.03 -5.74 39.65
N SER A 648 0.83 -6.76 39.47
CA SER A 648 0.43 -8.07 38.95
C SER A 648 1.35 -9.20 39.43
N LYS A 649 0.79 -10.41 39.59
CA LYS A 649 1.58 -11.61 39.98
C LYS A 649 2.55 -12.09 38.89
N GLN A 650 2.41 -11.55 37.68
CA GLN A 650 3.23 -11.86 36.53
C GLN A 650 3.70 -10.54 35.91
N VAL A 651 4.97 -10.49 35.54
CA VAL A 651 5.56 -9.40 34.77
C VAL A 651 6.08 -9.95 33.45
N ILE A 652 6.11 -9.10 32.44
CA ILE A 652 6.64 -9.42 31.11
C ILE A 652 7.89 -8.57 30.93
N VAL A 653 9.01 -9.21 30.64
CA VAL A 653 10.28 -8.56 30.30
C VAL A 653 10.45 -8.62 28.80
N ASP A 654 10.46 -7.47 28.15
CA ASP A 654 10.61 -7.34 26.70
C ASP A 654 11.96 -6.74 26.34
N LYS A 655 12.51 -7.18 25.21
CA LYS A 655 13.61 -6.47 24.56
C LYS A 655 13.14 -5.07 24.18
N SER A 656 13.87 -4.04 24.62
CA SER A 656 13.54 -2.67 24.28
C SER A 656 13.73 -2.44 22.78
N LEU A 657 12.67 -1.96 22.12
CA LEU A 657 12.70 -1.46 20.75
C LEU A 657 12.75 0.07 20.73
N ARG A 658 13.19 0.71 21.82
CA ARG A 658 13.24 2.17 21.93
C ARG A 658 14.11 2.75 20.80
N GLY A 659 13.60 3.79 20.14
CA GLY A 659 14.27 4.42 19.01
C GLY A 659 13.98 3.76 17.65
N TRP A 660 13.32 2.61 17.62
CA TRP A 660 12.80 2.05 16.37
C TRP A 660 11.67 2.92 15.83
N LYS A 661 11.52 2.99 14.51
CA LYS A 661 10.39 3.66 13.88
C LYS A 661 9.12 2.90 14.23
N GLU A 662 8.04 3.62 14.50
CA GLU A 662 6.72 3.01 14.71
C GLU A 662 5.84 3.31 13.50
N VAL A 663 5.33 2.25 12.88
CA VAL A 663 4.54 2.32 11.65
C VAL A 663 3.26 1.52 11.82
N GLU A 664 2.13 2.06 11.38
CA GLU A 664 0.84 1.38 11.47
C GLU A 664 0.11 1.34 10.13
N TYR A 665 -0.70 0.30 9.93
CA TYR A 665 -1.51 0.11 8.73
C TYR A 665 -2.97 -0.14 9.12
N GLU A 666 -3.89 0.55 8.44
CA GLU A 666 -5.31 0.25 8.47
C GLU A 666 -5.66 -0.71 7.35
N VAL A 667 -6.18 -1.87 7.71
CA VAL A 667 -6.44 -2.98 6.80
C VAL A 667 -7.93 -3.28 6.77
N VAL A 668 -8.46 -3.52 5.58
CA VAL A 668 -9.85 -3.90 5.37
C VAL A 668 -9.90 -5.22 4.65
N ARG A 669 -10.71 -6.16 5.17
CA ARG A 669 -10.91 -7.48 4.58
C ARG A 669 -12.39 -7.82 4.52
N ASP A 670 -12.86 -8.27 3.37
CA ASP A 670 -14.23 -8.75 3.21
C ASP A 670 -14.36 -10.28 3.39
N SER A 671 -15.60 -10.78 3.35
CA SER A 671 -15.88 -12.20 3.48
C SER A 671 -15.48 -13.04 2.26
N GLN A 672 -15.12 -12.41 1.14
CA GLN A 672 -14.63 -13.05 -0.09
C GLN A 672 -13.09 -13.08 -0.15
N ASP A 673 -12.42 -12.66 0.93
CA ASP A 673 -10.96 -12.64 1.07
C ASP A 673 -10.25 -11.59 0.20
N ASN A 674 -11.00 -10.60 -0.31
CA ASN A 674 -10.38 -9.36 -0.78
C ASN A 674 -9.86 -8.60 0.44
N CYS A 675 -8.58 -8.22 0.40
CA CYS A 675 -7.88 -7.63 1.54
C CYS A 675 -6.99 -6.51 1.03
N ILE A 676 -7.17 -5.30 1.56
CA ILE A 676 -6.49 -4.08 1.11
C ILE A 676 -5.95 -3.28 2.31
N THR A 677 -4.92 -2.47 2.08
CA THR A 677 -4.44 -1.51 3.07
C THR A 677 -4.90 -0.10 2.69
N VAL A 678 -5.74 0.50 3.53
CA VAL A 678 -6.42 1.77 3.23
C VAL A 678 -5.56 2.98 3.61
N CYS A 679 -4.78 2.86 4.69
CA CYS A 679 -3.91 3.93 5.14
C CYS A 679 -2.69 3.32 5.82
N ASN A 680 -1.55 3.96 5.63
CA ASN A 680 -0.36 3.72 6.42
C ASN A 680 0.04 5.02 7.12
N MET A 681 0.54 4.91 8.33
CA MET A 681 0.92 6.04 9.16
C MET A 681 2.29 5.77 9.78
N GLU A 682 3.10 6.81 9.90
CA GLU A 682 4.41 6.77 10.55
C GLU A 682 4.40 7.71 11.74
N ASN A 683 4.79 7.20 12.90
CA ASN A 683 4.97 8.06 14.05
C ASN A 683 6.23 8.90 13.85
N PHE A 684 6.10 10.20 14.07
CA PHE A 684 7.24 11.10 14.14
C PHE A 684 8.09 10.80 15.38
N ASP A 685 7.42 10.54 16.50
CA ASP A 685 8.06 10.09 17.73
C ASP A 685 8.37 8.58 17.63
N PRO A 686 9.57 8.13 18.05
CA PRO A 686 9.94 6.73 17.96
C PRO A 686 9.23 5.86 19.00
N MET A 687 9.34 4.54 18.81
CA MET A 687 8.90 3.53 19.78
C MET A 687 9.35 3.89 21.21
N GLY A 688 8.40 3.81 22.13
CA GLY A 688 8.55 4.23 23.54
C GLY A 688 7.55 5.31 23.94
N ILE A 689 6.99 6.04 22.96
CA ILE A 689 5.85 6.94 23.12
C ILE A 689 4.64 6.28 22.47
N HIS A 690 3.50 6.21 23.17
CA HIS A 690 2.31 5.54 22.65
C HIS A 690 1.77 6.28 21.41
N THR A 691 1.40 5.55 20.33
CA THR A 691 0.76 6.10 19.10
C THR A 691 -0.29 7.21 19.32
N GLY A 692 -1.21 6.99 20.26
CA GLY A 692 -2.21 7.96 20.71
C GLY A 692 -1.65 9.31 21.20
N ASP A 693 -0.45 9.31 21.74
CA ASP A 693 0.30 10.45 22.28
C ASP A 693 1.50 10.87 21.40
N SER A 694 1.77 10.16 20.30
CA SER A 694 2.77 10.55 19.31
C SER A 694 2.22 11.57 18.31
N ILE A 695 3.09 12.40 17.76
CA ILE A 695 2.85 13.03 16.46
C ILE A 695 2.90 11.95 15.39
N VAL A 696 1.94 11.97 14.47
CA VAL A 696 1.78 10.94 13.43
C VAL A 696 1.59 11.59 12.07
N VAL A 697 2.25 11.05 11.04
CA VAL A 697 2.12 11.50 9.65
C VAL A 697 1.49 10.42 8.76
N ALA A 698 0.70 10.84 7.78
CA ALA A 698 0.09 9.95 6.78
C ALA A 698 0.23 10.56 5.36
N PRO A 699 0.78 9.81 4.37
CA PRO A 699 1.35 8.46 4.50
C PRO A 699 2.71 8.48 5.23
N SER A 700 3.33 7.31 5.46
CA SER A 700 4.74 7.21 5.87
C SER A 700 5.68 7.92 4.89
N GLN A 701 6.75 8.53 5.42
CA GLN A 701 7.70 9.38 4.69
C GLN A 701 9.08 8.76 4.54
N THR A 702 9.50 7.89 5.47
CA THR A 702 10.89 7.40 5.51
C THR A 702 11.04 5.91 5.19
N LEU A 703 10.06 5.34 4.49
CA LEU A 703 10.07 3.94 4.05
C LEU A 703 10.39 3.87 2.56
N SER A 704 11.36 3.02 2.20
CA SER A 704 11.56 2.64 0.80
C SER A 704 10.39 1.80 0.27
N ASN A 705 10.28 1.60 -1.05
CA ASN A 705 9.27 0.70 -1.61
C ASN A 705 9.42 -0.74 -1.07
N ALA A 706 10.66 -1.20 -0.86
CA ALA A 706 10.91 -2.50 -0.23
C ALA A 706 10.36 -2.58 1.20
N ASP A 707 10.56 -1.55 2.03
CA ASP A 707 10.02 -1.54 3.40
C ASP A 707 8.50 -1.44 3.41
N TYR A 708 7.94 -0.50 2.64
CA TYR A 708 6.51 -0.27 2.57
C TYR A 708 5.76 -1.55 2.17
N TYR A 709 6.15 -2.18 1.06
CA TYR A 709 5.42 -3.33 0.54
C TYR A 709 5.69 -4.62 1.31
N ARG A 710 6.78 -4.70 2.05
CA ARG A 710 7.06 -5.80 2.98
C ARG A 710 6.18 -5.73 4.22
N LEU A 711 6.04 -4.54 4.84
CA LEU A 711 5.11 -4.33 5.95
C LEU A 711 3.65 -4.52 5.48
N ARG A 712 3.28 -3.97 4.31
CA ARG A 712 1.96 -4.18 3.70
C ARG A 712 1.65 -5.66 3.46
N LYS A 713 2.60 -6.41 2.89
CA LYS A 713 2.44 -7.86 2.66
C LYS A 713 2.25 -8.62 3.96
N CYS A 714 3.04 -8.29 4.99
CA CYS A 714 2.90 -8.83 6.33
C CYS A 714 1.50 -8.55 6.91
N ALA A 715 1.01 -7.32 6.77
CA ALA A 715 -0.32 -6.92 7.22
C ALA A 715 -1.40 -7.81 6.58
N ILE A 716 -1.43 -7.86 5.24
CA ILE A 716 -2.41 -8.65 4.50
C ILE A 716 -2.36 -10.14 4.88
N GLN A 717 -1.16 -10.72 5.03
CA GLN A 717 -1.01 -12.11 5.44
C GLN A 717 -1.51 -12.37 6.86
N MET A 718 -1.18 -11.49 7.82
CA MET A 718 -1.66 -11.63 9.20
C MET A 718 -3.18 -11.47 9.30
N ILE A 719 -3.75 -10.45 8.66
CA ILE A 719 -5.19 -10.19 8.74
C ILE A 719 -6.00 -11.34 8.11
N ARG A 720 -5.49 -11.94 7.03
CA ARG A 720 -6.06 -13.17 6.46
C ARG A 720 -5.95 -14.35 7.42
N HIS A 721 -4.79 -14.55 8.05
CA HIS A 721 -4.57 -15.66 8.98
C HIS A 721 -5.47 -15.57 10.23
N ILE A 722 -5.60 -14.38 10.81
CA ILE A 722 -6.48 -14.13 11.97
C ILE A 722 -7.96 -14.32 11.60
N GLY A 723 -8.32 -14.15 10.33
CA GLY A 723 -9.70 -14.31 9.84
C GLY A 723 -10.57 -13.08 10.08
N ILE A 724 -9.98 -11.89 10.05
CA ILE A 724 -10.70 -10.62 10.23
C ILE A 724 -11.67 -10.40 9.07
N VAL A 725 -12.86 -9.87 9.40
CA VAL A 725 -13.88 -9.43 8.43
C VAL A 725 -14.40 -8.07 8.88
N GLY A 726 -14.19 -7.06 8.06
CA GLY A 726 -14.36 -5.66 8.41
C GLY A 726 -13.00 -4.95 8.38
N GLU A 727 -12.68 -4.24 9.45
CA GLU A 727 -11.49 -3.39 9.55
C GLU A 727 -10.66 -3.77 10.79
N CYS A 728 -9.37 -3.49 10.71
CA CYS A 728 -8.43 -3.56 11.81
C CYS A 728 -7.20 -2.67 11.60
N ASN A 729 -6.52 -2.36 12.69
CA ASN A 729 -5.22 -1.70 12.71
C ASN A 729 -4.11 -2.70 13.07
N ILE A 730 -2.95 -2.62 12.42
CA ILE A 730 -1.73 -3.39 12.77
C ILE A 730 -0.56 -2.44 12.95
N GLN A 731 0.26 -2.67 13.98
CA GLN A 731 1.41 -1.83 14.34
C GLN A 731 2.74 -2.59 14.26
N TYR A 732 3.77 -1.88 13.83
CA TYR A 732 5.12 -2.37 13.62
C TYR A 732 6.14 -1.48 14.33
N ALA A 733 7.17 -2.11 14.87
CA ALA A 733 8.45 -1.45 15.12
C ALA A 733 9.42 -1.82 14.00
N VAL A 734 10.03 -0.83 13.36
CA VAL A 734 10.96 -0.98 12.23
C VAL A 734 12.32 -0.43 12.60
N ASP A 735 13.37 -1.22 12.42
CA ASP A 735 14.75 -0.83 12.70
C ASP A 735 15.17 0.32 11.75
N PRO A 736 15.62 1.48 12.25
CA PRO A 736 16.05 2.58 11.41
C PRO A 736 17.35 2.30 10.64
N HIS A 737 18.08 1.22 10.96
CA HIS A 737 19.40 0.92 10.43
C HIS A 737 19.48 -0.40 9.65
N SER A 738 18.40 -1.16 9.58
CA SER A 738 18.34 -2.42 8.85
C SER A 738 16.95 -2.68 8.30
N ASP A 739 16.78 -3.81 7.62
CA ASP A 739 15.45 -4.26 7.21
C ASP A 739 14.67 -4.87 8.38
N GLN A 740 15.20 -5.03 9.59
CA GLN A 740 14.47 -5.78 10.63
C GLN A 740 13.19 -5.04 11.08
N PHE A 741 12.11 -5.80 11.32
CA PHE A 741 10.91 -5.28 11.95
C PHE A 741 10.29 -6.31 12.91
N ARG A 742 9.39 -5.86 13.77
CA ARG A 742 8.58 -6.68 14.69
C ARG A 742 7.12 -6.24 14.63
N ILE A 743 6.21 -7.20 14.74
CA ILE A 743 4.77 -6.91 14.91
C ILE A 743 4.53 -6.60 16.39
N ILE A 744 3.90 -5.48 16.68
CA ILE A 744 3.62 -5.04 18.05
C ILE A 744 2.25 -5.54 18.49
N GLU A 745 1.21 -5.22 17.74
CA GLU A 745 -0.16 -5.61 18.03
C GLU A 745 -1.05 -5.54 16.78
N VAL A 746 -2.22 -6.18 16.85
CA VAL A 746 -3.34 -6.02 15.91
C VAL A 746 -4.57 -5.65 16.72
N ASN A 747 -5.23 -4.55 16.37
CA ASN A 747 -6.51 -4.16 16.95
C ASN A 747 -7.64 -4.59 16.00
N ALA A 748 -8.34 -5.68 16.32
CA ALA A 748 -9.44 -6.24 15.52
C ALA A 748 -10.78 -5.47 15.68
N ARG A 749 -10.69 -4.13 15.75
CA ARG A 749 -11.81 -3.21 15.93
C ARG A 749 -11.45 -1.83 15.41
N LEU A 750 -12.49 -1.02 15.19
CA LEU A 750 -12.31 0.41 14.97
C LEU A 750 -11.53 1.01 16.16
N SER A 751 -10.71 2.01 15.84
CA SER A 751 -9.73 2.60 16.75
C SER A 751 -9.59 4.11 16.52
N ARG A 752 -8.77 4.77 17.34
CA ARG A 752 -8.36 6.16 17.08
C ARG A 752 -7.65 6.30 15.73
N SER A 753 -6.76 5.35 15.42
CA SER A 753 -6.04 5.29 14.16
C SER A 753 -6.99 5.14 12.96
N SER A 754 -8.02 4.29 13.06
CA SER A 754 -9.06 4.14 12.02
C SER A 754 -9.83 5.43 11.75
N ALA A 755 -10.13 6.23 12.79
CA ALA A 755 -10.83 7.49 12.64
C ALA A 755 -9.93 8.53 11.98
N LEU A 756 -8.65 8.59 12.38
CA LEU A 756 -7.63 9.43 11.75
C LEU A 756 -7.47 9.06 10.27
N ALA A 757 -7.25 7.79 9.96
CA ALA A 757 -7.12 7.28 8.60
C ALA A 757 -8.35 7.59 7.73
N SER A 758 -9.55 7.48 8.29
CA SER A 758 -10.78 7.84 7.56
C SER A 758 -10.81 9.32 7.18
N LYS A 759 -10.28 10.20 8.04
CA LYS A 759 -10.17 11.64 7.76
C LYS A 759 -9.01 11.96 6.84
N ALA A 760 -7.90 11.27 7.00
CA ALA A 760 -6.71 11.48 6.19
C ALA A 760 -6.94 11.06 4.74
N THR A 761 -7.67 9.97 4.51
CA THR A 761 -7.86 9.41 3.15
C THR A 761 -9.20 9.77 2.52
N GLY A 762 -10.17 10.19 3.33
CA GLY A 762 -11.58 10.29 2.91
C GLY A 762 -12.28 8.94 2.74
N TYR A 763 -11.60 7.82 3.03
CA TYR A 763 -12.17 6.47 2.98
C TYR A 763 -12.95 6.17 4.28
N PRO A 764 -14.27 5.96 4.24
CA PRO A 764 -15.07 5.87 5.47
C PRO A 764 -15.00 4.46 6.10
N LEU A 765 -13.89 4.14 6.77
CA LEU A 765 -13.57 2.80 7.29
C LEU A 765 -14.72 2.17 8.10
N ALA A 766 -15.30 2.89 9.06
CA ALA A 766 -16.40 2.37 9.87
C ALA A 766 -17.66 2.03 9.04
N TYR A 767 -17.98 2.84 8.03
CA TYR A 767 -19.12 2.57 7.16
C TYR A 767 -18.85 1.33 6.29
N VAL A 768 -17.65 1.24 5.71
CA VAL A 768 -17.22 0.10 4.89
C VAL A 768 -17.21 -1.17 5.73
N ALA A 769 -16.57 -1.18 6.90
CA ALA A 769 -16.52 -2.31 7.81
C ALA A 769 -17.92 -2.83 8.17
N ALA A 770 -18.89 -1.93 8.40
CA ALA A 770 -20.27 -2.31 8.66
C ALA A 770 -20.93 -2.98 7.45
N LYS A 771 -20.73 -2.47 6.22
CA LYS A 771 -21.24 -3.10 4.99
C LYS A 771 -20.60 -4.47 4.74
N LEU A 772 -19.29 -4.60 4.98
CA LEU A 772 -18.58 -5.87 4.85
C LEU A 772 -19.08 -6.91 5.86
N ALA A 773 -19.31 -6.49 7.10
CA ALA A 773 -19.86 -7.34 8.14
C ALA A 773 -21.30 -7.80 7.86
N LEU A 774 -22.03 -7.10 6.98
CA LEU A 774 -23.34 -7.49 6.46
C LEU A 774 -23.28 -8.37 5.20
N GLY A 775 -22.07 -8.64 4.67
CA GLY A 775 -21.86 -9.50 3.51
C GLY A 775 -21.71 -8.82 2.16
N THR A 776 -21.69 -7.49 2.11
CA THR A 776 -21.27 -6.79 0.89
C THR A 776 -19.78 -7.02 0.70
N ASP A 777 -19.32 -7.25 -0.53
CA ASP A 777 -17.89 -7.35 -0.84
C ASP A 777 -17.32 -5.98 -1.23
N LEU A 778 -15.99 -5.86 -1.13
CA LEU A 778 -15.29 -4.60 -1.43
C LEU A 778 -15.49 -4.16 -2.88
N VAL A 779 -15.64 -5.10 -3.82
CA VAL A 779 -15.73 -4.83 -5.26
C VAL A 779 -17.06 -4.19 -5.61
N THR A 780 -18.16 -4.73 -5.07
CA THR A 780 -19.52 -4.21 -5.33
C THR A 780 -19.84 -2.95 -4.54
N LEU A 781 -19.20 -2.73 -3.39
CA LEU A 781 -19.36 -1.50 -2.62
C LEU A 781 -18.75 -0.31 -3.38
N ARG A 782 -19.52 0.78 -3.51
CA ARG A 782 -19.06 1.99 -4.22
C ARG A 782 -18.28 2.93 -3.31
N ASN A 783 -17.24 3.55 -3.85
CA ASN A 783 -16.53 4.64 -3.18
C ASN A 783 -17.45 5.87 -3.11
N MET A 784 -17.76 6.32 -1.89
CA MET A 784 -18.67 7.44 -1.67
C MET A 784 -18.10 8.81 -2.10
N VAL A 785 -16.79 8.93 -2.25
CA VAL A 785 -16.10 10.16 -2.67
C VAL A 785 -16.16 10.31 -4.19
N THR A 786 -15.74 9.29 -4.94
CA THR A 786 -15.68 9.33 -6.41
C THR A 786 -17.03 8.96 -7.05
N LYS A 787 -17.84 8.14 -6.37
CA LYS A 787 -19.14 7.57 -6.80
C LYS A 787 -19.09 6.67 -8.04
N SER A 788 -18.05 6.77 -8.86
CA SER A 788 -17.83 5.95 -10.05
C SER A 788 -17.01 4.69 -9.77
N THR A 789 -16.09 4.73 -8.79
CA THR A 789 -15.18 3.61 -8.52
C THR A 789 -15.68 2.68 -7.42
N THR A 790 -15.04 1.52 -7.31
CA THR A 790 -15.24 0.56 -6.21
C THR A 790 -14.58 1.05 -4.90
N ALA A 791 -14.98 0.50 -3.76
CA ALA A 791 -14.31 0.63 -2.47
C ALA A 791 -13.10 -0.31 -2.35
N CYS A 792 -12.91 -1.24 -3.28
CA CYS A 792 -11.74 -2.13 -3.34
C CYS A 792 -10.53 -1.41 -3.95
N PHE A 793 -9.96 -0.42 -3.28
CA PHE A 793 -8.74 0.27 -3.73
C PHE A 793 -7.94 0.80 -2.53
N GLU A 794 -6.65 1.03 -2.73
CA GLU A 794 -5.81 1.70 -1.73
C GLU A 794 -5.75 3.20 -2.05
N PRO A 795 -6.23 4.10 -1.16
CA PRO A 795 -6.12 5.53 -1.37
C PRO A 795 -4.68 5.98 -1.68
N SER A 796 -4.56 6.82 -2.70
CA SER A 796 -3.34 7.60 -2.97
C SER A 796 -3.59 9.04 -2.51
N LEU A 797 -2.65 9.55 -1.72
CA LEU A 797 -2.69 10.89 -1.15
C LEU A 797 -1.77 11.78 -1.97
N ASP A 798 -2.25 12.94 -2.42
CA ASP A 798 -1.44 13.99 -3.02
C ASP A 798 -1.17 15.13 -2.01
N TYR A 799 -1.15 14.78 -0.73
CA TYR A 799 -0.90 15.63 0.43
C TYR A 799 -0.35 14.78 1.58
N CYS A 800 0.18 15.44 2.61
CA CYS A 800 0.60 14.81 3.86
C CYS A 800 -0.26 15.33 5.01
N VAL A 801 -0.76 14.43 5.85
CA VAL A 801 -1.55 14.73 7.04
C VAL A 801 -0.67 14.62 8.26
N VAL A 802 -0.80 15.56 9.20
CA VAL A 802 -0.10 15.54 10.49
C VAL A 802 -1.13 15.55 11.62
N LYS A 803 -1.11 14.51 12.46
CA LYS A 803 -1.85 14.47 13.72
C LYS A 803 -0.91 14.86 14.85
N VAL A 804 -1.35 15.79 15.68
CA VAL A 804 -0.64 16.20 16.91
C VAL A 804 -1.58 15.97 18.10
N PRO A 805 -1.12 15.29 19.17
CA PRO A 805 -1.91 15.13 20.38
C PRO A 805 -2.15 16.45 21.10
N ARG A 806 -3.21 16.51 21.89
CA ARG A 806 -3.53 17.68 22.72
C ARG A 806 -3.57 17.29 24.19
N TRP A 807 -2.59 17.76 24.95
CA TRP A 807 -2.50 17.52 26.39
C TRP A 807 -3.02 18.70 27.23
N ASP A 808 -3.72 18.41 28.33
CA ASP A 808 -4.22 19.42 29.28
C ASP A 808 -3.58 19.30 30.66
N LEU A 809 -2.24 19.20 30.68
CA LEU A 809 -1.45 18.94 31.89
C LEU A 809 -1.49 20.07 32.91
N LYS A 810 -1.87 21.29 32.49
CA LYS A 810 -1.99 22.45 33.39
C LYS A 810 -3.03 22.25 34.49
N LYS A 811 -4.00 21.34 34.29
CA LYS A 811 -5.04 21.04 35.28
C LYS A 811 -4.57 20.08 36.37
N PHE A 812 -3.42 19.42 36.21
CA PHE A 812 -2.94 18.37 37.11
C PHE A 812 -1.54 18.69 37.63
N ALA A 813 -1.47 19.55 38.66
CA ALA A 813 -0.21 20.09 39.18
C ALA A 813 0.78 19.05 39.74
N THR A 814 0.31 17.85 40.06
CA THR A 814 1.12 16.75 40.62
C THR A 814 1.57 15.72 39.57
N VAL A 815 1.21 15.90 38.30
CA VAL A 815 1.60 14.99 37.21
C VAL A 815 2.81 15.58 36.49
N ASP A 816 3.93 14.86 36.44
CA ASP A 816 5.13 15.33 35.74
C ASP A 816 4.85 15.37 34.22
N PRO A 817 4.96 16.55 33.58
CA PRO A 817 4.76 16.66 32.14
C PRO A 817 5.72 15.81 31.30
N ARG A 818 6.90 15.46 31.83
CA ARG A 818 7.91 14.64 31.16
C ARG A 818 7.53 13.16 31.17
N GLU A 819 6.94 12.67 32.26
CA GLU A 819 6.41 11.29 32.33
C GLU A 819 5.26 11.10 31.34
N VAL A 820 4.39 12.10 31.18
CA VAL A 820 3.25 12.01 30.23
C VAL A 820 3.68 12.20 28.77
N ARG A 821 4.82 12.85 28.51
CA ARG A 821 5.38 13.02 27.16
C ARG A 821 6.31 11.87 26.74
N GLY A 822 6.64 10.96 27.65
CA GLY A 822 7.67 9.94 27.41
C GLY A 822 9.10 10.49 27.33
N ASP A 823 9.31 11.73 27.77
CA ASP A 823 10.61 12.43 27.78
C ASP A 823 11.49 11.92 28.93
N HIS A 824 11.97 10.68 28.85
CA HIS A 824 13.10 10.20 29.67
C HIS A 824 14.44 10.47 28.97
N ALA A 825 14.59 11.61 28.32
CA ALA A 825 15.80 12.01 27.62
C ALA A 825 16.62 12.99 28.50
N GLU A 826 17.32 12.46 29.51
CA GLU A 826 18.56 13.09 29.94
C GLU A 826 19.62 12.86 28.85
N GLY A 827 19.67 13.74 27.84
CA GLY A 827 20.64 13.56 26.75
C GLY A 827 20.83 14.74 25.81
N PHE A 828 19.79 15.51 25.49
CA PHE A 828 19.95 16.70 24.63
C PHE A 828 20.16 17.96 25.48
N LYS A 829 21.34 18.08 26.09
CA LYS A 829 21.89 19.39 26.47
C LYS A 829 22.81 19.85 25.33
N ASN A 830 22.42 20.96 24.70
CA ASN A 830 23.22 21.88 23.87
C ASN A 830 24.38 21.26 23.05
N GLY A 831 24.16 21.16 21.74
CA GLY A 831 25.21 21.14 20.72
C GLY A 831 24.78 22.01 19.56
#